data_AF-A0A1H2VRA9-F1
#
_entry.id   AF-A0A1H2VRA9-F1
#
_cell.length_a   1.000
_cell.length_b   1.000
_cell.length_c   1.000
_cell.angle_alpha   90.00
_cell.angle_beta   90.00
_cell.angle_gamma   90.00
#
_symmetry.space_group_name_H-M   'P 1'
#
loop_
_entity.id
_entity.type
_entity.pdbx_description
1 polymer ?
#
loop_
_entity_poly.entity_id
_entity_poly.type
_entity_poly.pdbx_seq_one_letter_code
_entity_poly.pdbx_strand_id
1 'polypeptide(L)'
;MLRSLALLSAIPTAAPARALFDGSSGTIGQGVVGAYELRDGAVALDKIADLSAGRILGRPTGAGSGAPQEMDAATLRALSDESAATVFFASIFDAEAASIPATPSTVVTFGYETAGDGGGGEYRRIGSNPSHQAKLQTADGQWWELSDQEPTPLQLGAKFDGSTDDTIAINNWVLFLRIKGRAGRLPAGSAYCSGTVYMGGVRVRGAGGVNNTDASVSKTLILSDANPMLSMGPRADQPDTFHLTHWEDFTVASAGGPVSPITLWDTASYPYQIGIWVGRNHNYMETVAGGETPTIGGAGGLTMRRVCVQDASGWGLYGYKLWGKSLIDDCFFRRCGGKGAFEMNDDRKAGVMNFAGVSVDFAVSNIHAFAGGYANPNMTHRGTGLRIGAFKSDTDALGRLWEAGGNQKFENFFSEGYKVPFDIRATLSVMLDNMSLAGDRIYFGAEENPSNQCKITFSKWRTFDLEEINITQSATVDLGQLLKQDQGTDTVIKYWTGFTWTPPGGGVDPTGVYNNPTVLEPRFDLSAGASNSYRFLPLVATSYDPSSIWSNLLPPFSNSDGGNLQGWNRTGGGDLQVSNRWRVRIKNGAQVAYDVDALSPGDLVTVQLWFEVNGSPDQDDITYGVRNGSNALQFQRPLGLSGVPVDTNWRAFNARVPADGVLRVFVKNATGSNVFLRHPVVCAGASAPLGRHYLTAWPTPEGVIATA
;
A
#
# COMPACT_ATOMS: atom_id res chain seq x y z
N MET A 1 -46.14 -5.22 -26.30
CA MET A 1 -47.15 -5.55 -27.34
C MET A 1 -47.23 -7.04 -27.66
N LEU A 2 -46.14 -7.83 -27.64
CA LEU A 2 -46.19 -9.28 -27.94
C LEU A 2 -46.75 -10.20 -26.82
N ARG A 3 -46.82 -9.75 -25.55
CA ARG A 3 -47.53 -10.50 -24.48
C ARG A 3 -49.06 -10.46 -24.61
N SER A 4 -49.61 -9.60 -25.47
CA SER A 4 -51.05 -9.45 -25.67
C SER A 4 -51.64 -10.40 -26.72
N LEU A 5 -50.81 -11.07 -27.54
CA LEU A 5 -51.30 -11.99 -28.58
C LEU A 5 -51.49 -13.44 -28.11
N ALA A 6 -50.89 -13.86 -27.00
CA ALA A 6 -51.06 -15.23 -26.47
C ALA A 6 -52.43 -15.47 -25.82
N LEU A 7 -53.23 -14.42 -25.60
CA LEU A 7 -54.58 -14.53 -25.00
C LEU A 7 -55.66 -14.94 -26.01
N LEU A 8 -55.37 -14.94 -27.32
CA LEU A 8 -56.36 -15.28 -28.36
C LEU A 8 -56.46 -16.78 -28.69
N SER A 9 -55.57 -17.64 -28.18
CA SER A 9 -55.61 -19.09 -28.45
C SER A 9 -56.41 -19.92 -27.45
N ALA A 10 -56.97 -19.30 -26.40
CA ALA A 10 -57.69 -19.98 -25.32
C ALA A 10 -59.23 -19.84 -25.39
N ILE A 11 -59.79 -19.51 -26.56
CA ILE A 11 -61.25 -19.47 -26.74
C ILE A 11 -61.73 -20.88 -27.10
N PRO A 12 -62.57 -21.53 -26.27
CA PRO A 12 -63.15 -22.82 -26.61
C PRO A 12 -64.03 -22.67 -27.85
N THR A 13 -63.76 -23.51 -28.85
CA THR A 13 -64.59 -23.68 -30.03
C THR A 13 -65.94 -24.32 -29.65
N ALA A 14 -66.97 -23.52 -29.37
CA ALA A 14 -68.37 -23.86 -29.66
C ALA A 14 -69.31 -22.69 -29.30
N ALA A 15 -70.17 -22.31 -30.26
CA ALA A 15 -71.34 -21.43 -30.13
C ALA A 15 -71.06 -19.96 -29.79
N PRO A 16 -70.62 -19.15 -30.78
CA PRO A 16 -71.59 -18.18 -31.33
C PRO A 16 -71.37 -17.86 -32.82
N ALA A 17 -70.87 -18.80 -33.64
CA ALA A 17 -70.63 -18.58 -35.07
C ALA A 17 -71.91 -18.40 -35.93
N ARG A 18 -73.11 -18.38 -35.34
CA ARG A 18 -74.39 -18.30 -36.08
C ARG A 18 -75.06 -16.92 -36.10
N ALA A 19 -74.57 -15.95 -35.33
CA ALA A 19 -75.19 -14.61 -35.24
C ALA A 19 -74.57 -13.56 -36.19
N LEU A 20 -73.49 -13.89 -36.91
CA LEU A 20 -72.75 -12.93 -37.74
C LEU A 20 -73.12 -12.94 -39.23
N PHE A 21 -74.06 -13.78 -39.68
CA PHE A 21 -74.35 -13.95 -41.11
C PHE A 21 -75.69 -13.37 -41.61
N ASP A 22 -76.58 -12.85 -40.75
CA ASP A 22 -77.91 -12.39 -41.21
C ASP A 22 -78.10 -10.87 -41.30
N GLY A 23 -77.11 -10.05 -40.90
CA GLY A 23 -77.16 -8.60 -41.09
C GLY A 23 -78.33 -7.90 -40.40
N SER A 24 -78.99 -8.53 -39.43
CA SER A 24 -80.01 -7.85 -38.62
C SER A 24 -79.34 -7.08 -37.47
N SER A 25 -79.61 -5.79 -37.40
CA SER A 25 -79.11 -4.87 -36.36
C SER A 25 -79.68 -5.24 -35.00
N GLY A 26 -79.05 -6.19 -34.32
CA GLY A 26 -79.31 -6.54 -32.93
C GLY A 26 -78.24 -5.95 -32.02
N THR A 27 -78.63 -5.03 -31.15
CA THR A 27 -77.81 -4.50 -30.06
C THR A 27 -77.23 -5.67 -29.26
N ILE A 28 -75.90 -5.76 -29.12
CA ILE A 28 -75.25 -6.75 -28.27
C ILE A 28 -75.64 -6.42 -26.83
N GLY A 29 -76.53 -7.22 -26.25
CA GLY A 29 -77.01 -7.05 -24.89
C GLY A 29 -75.88 -7.07 -23.86
N GLN A 30 -76.10 -6.35 -22.76
CA GLN A 30 -75.20 -6.24 -21.61
C GLN A 30 -74.64 -7.61 -21.19
N GLY A 31 -73.31 -7.73 -21.20
CA GLY A 31 -72.59 -8.90 -20.72
C GLY A 31 -71.27 -8.49 -20.07
N VAL A 32 -71.04 -9.01 -18.87
CA VAL A 32 -69.80 -8.81 -18.11
C VAL A 32 -68.74 -9.79 -18.61
N VAL A 33 -67.59 -9.29 -19.04
CA VAL A 33 -66.42 -10.10 -19.41
C VAL A 33 -65.35 -9.91 -18.33
N GLY A 34 -65.33 -10.80 -17.34
CA GLY A 34 -64.38 -10.73 -16.22
C GLY A 34 -64.69 -9.59 -15.23
N ALA A 35 -63.66 -8.94 -14.66
CA ALA A 35 -63.82 -7.88 -13.67
C ALA A 35 -64.13 -6.48 -14.26
N TYR A 36 -64.39 -6.38 -15.56
CA TYR A 36 -64.60 -5.11 -16.26
C TYR A 36 -65.98 -5.07 -16.92
N GLU A 37 -66.74 -4.02 -16.62
CA GLU A 37 -68.08 -3.77 -17.16
C GLU A 37 -67.97 -3.03 -18.51
N LEU A 38 -68.35 -3.67 -19.62
CA LEU A 38 -68.49 -3.01 -20.91
C LEU A 38 -69.84 -2.29 -20.94
N ARG A 39 -69.82 -0.97 -20.70
CA ARG A 39 -71.02 -0.13 -20.74
C ARG A 39 -71.48 0.13 -22.18
N ASP A 40 -72.78 0.34 -22.32
CA ASP A 40 -73.42 0.67 -23.59
C ASP A 40 -72.81 1.96 -24.17
N GLY A 41 -72.35 1.90 -25.42
CA GLY A 41 -71.58 2.97 -26.09
C GLY A 41 -70.05 2.95 -25.93
N ALA A 42 -69.48 2.01 -25.15
CA ALA A 42 -68.01 1.92 -25.00
C ALA A 42 -67.28 1.48 -26.28
N VAL A 43 -67.97 0.75 -27.16
CA VAL A 43 -67.51 0.40 -28.50
C VAL A 43 -68.65 0.72 -29.48
N ALA A 44 -68.71 1.95 -29.97
CA ALA A 44 -69.63 2.33 -31.04
C ALA A 44 -69.40 1.45 -32.28
N LEU A 45 -70.46 1.14 -33.02
CA LEU A 45 -70.40 0.43 -34.31
C LEU A 45 -69.38 1.07 -35.26
N ASP A 46 -69.16 2.38 -35.15
CA ASP A 46 -68.18 3.18 -35.86
C ASP A 46 -66.75 2.71 -35.57
N LYS A 47 -66.42 2.37 -34.32
CA LYS A 47 -65.11 1.82 -33.93
C LYS A 47 -64.89 0.40 -34.44
N ILE A 48 -65.96 -0.40 -34.55
CA ILE A 48 -65.91 -1.75 -35.14
C ILE A 48 -65.85 -1.66 -36.67
N ALA A 49 -66.54 -0.68 -37.26
CA ALA A 49 -66.49 -0.35 -38.68
C ALA A 49 -65.11 0.15 -39.07
N ASP A 50 -64.45 0.98 -38.25
CA ASP A 50 -63.07 1.44 -38.43
C ASP A 50 -62.08 0.27 -38.37
N LEU A 51 -62.28 -0.68 -37.46
CA LEU A 51 -61.52 -1.94 -37.40
C LEU A 51 -61.75 -2.82 -38.65
N SER A 52 -62.96 -2.87 -39.19
CA SER A 52 -63.31 -3.66 -40.39
C SER A 52 -62.97 -2.98 -41.72
N ALA A 53 -62.84 -1.65 -41.74
CA ALA A 53 -62.47 -0.83 -42.89
C ALA A 53 -60.95 -0.56 -42.96
N GLY A 54 -60.17 -1.07 -42.00
CA GLY A 54 -58.72 -0.87 -41.94
C GLY A 54 -58.28 0.55 -41.56
N ARG A 55 -59.19 1.35 -40.98
CA ARG A 55 -58.91 2.73 -40.58
C ARG A 55 -58.33 2.74 -39.17
N ILE A 56 -57.03 2.99 -39.06
CA ILE A 56 -56.38 3.17 -37.76
C ILE A 56 -56.48 4.65 -37.39
N LEU A 57 -57.36 4.97 -36.44
CA LEU A 57 -57.44 6.31 -35.85
C LEU A 57 -56.35 6.48 -34.80
N GLY A 58 -55.53 7.50 -34.94
CA GLY A 58 -54.45 7.81 -34.01
C GLY A 58 -54.14 9.30 -33.97
N ARG A 59 -53.02 9.65 -33.33
CA ARG A 59 -52.52 11.03 -33.28
C ARG A 59 -51.02 11.04 -33.48
N PRO A 60 -50.49 11.91 -34.37
CA PRO A 60 -49.07 12.14 -34.46
C PRO A 60 -48.51 12.65 -33.13
N THR A 61 -47.29 12.24 -32.80
CA THR A 61 -46.54 12.74 -31.65
C THR A 61 -46.43 14.28 -31.74
N GLY A 62 -47.05 14.99 -30.79
CA GLY A 62 -47.05 16.47 -30.73
C GLY A 62 -48.37 17.18 -31.11
N ALA A 63 -49.41 16.47 -31.55
CA ALA A 63 -50.66 17.08 -32.07
C ALA A 63 -51.67 17.64 -31.01
N GLY A 64 -51.25 17.92 -29.76
CA GLY A 64 -52.14 18.50 -28.72
C GLY A 64 -53.33 17.60 -28.31
N SER A 65 -54.41 18.16 -27.72
CA SER A 65 -55.52 17.43 -27.06
C SER A 65 -56.84 17.27 -27.85
N GLY A 66 -56.90 17.59 -29.15
CA GLY A 66 -58.08 17.38 -30.02
C GLY A 66 -58.55 15.92 -30.27
N ALA A 67 -59.42 15.73 -31.27
CA ALA A 67 -59.93 14.40 -31.63
C ALA A 67 -58.85 13.52 -32.30
N PRO A 68 -58.88 12.18 -32.14
CA PRO A 68 -58.10 11.25 -32.96
C PRO A 68 -58.41 11.46 -34.45
N GLN A 69 -57.39 11.44 -35.30
CA GLN A 69 -57.52 11.58 -36.75
C GLN A 69 -57.13 10.25 -37.43
N GLU A 70 -57.63 10.02 -38.63
CA GLU A 70 -57.22 8.89 -39.43
C GLU A 70 -55.73 8.97 -39.75
N MET A 71 -54.97 7.95 -39.38
CA MET A 71 -53.56 7.85 -39.74
C MET A 71 -53.46 7.40 -41.19
N ASP A 72 -52.80 8.21 -42.02
CA ASP A 72 -52.49 7.80 -43.37
C ASP A 72 -51.48 6.65 -43.38
N ALA A 73 -51.38 5.97 -44.54
CA ALA A 73 -50.48 4.84 -44.69
C ALA A 73 -49.00 5.21 -44.45
N ALA A 74 -48.62 6.47 -44.66
CA ALA A 74 -47.26 6.96 -44.39
C ALA A 74 -46.97 7.03 -42.89
N THR A 75 -47.90 7.56 -42.09
CA THR A 75 -47.80 7.64 -40.64
C THR A 75 -47.79 6.25 -40.00
N LEU A 76 -48.63 5.34 -40.50
CA LEU A 76 -48.64 3.95 -40.04
C LEU A 76 -47.34 3.21 -40.36
N ARG A 77 -46.76 3.45 -41.54
CA ARG A 77 -45.42 2.94 -41.87
C ARG A 77 -44.35 3.55 -40.97
N ALA A 78 -44.35 4.87 -40.77
CA ALA A 78 -43.39 5.51 -39.89
C ALA A 78 -43.45 4.97 -38.45
N LEU A 79 -44.65 4.76 -37.90
CA LEU A 79 -44.83 4.14 -36.58
C LEU A 79 -44.40 2.67 -36.56
N SER A 80 -44.67 1.92 -37.63
CA SER A 80 -44.21 0.55 -37.76
C SER A 80 -42.68 0.47 -37.85
N ASP A 81 -42.06 1.35 -38.64
CA ASP A 81 -40.61 1.43 -38.83
C ASP A 81 -39.91 1.91 -37.55
N GLU A 82 -40.49 2.87 -36.83
CA GLU A 82 -40.02 3.33 -35.52
C GLU A 82 -40.17 2.22 -34.47
N SER A 83 -41.27 1.46 -34.50
CA SER A 83 -41.43 0.27 -33.64
C SER A 83 -40.48 -0.88 -33.99
N ALA A 84 -39.97 -0.91 -35.23
CA ALA A 84 -38.98 -1.87 -35.72
C ALA A 84 -37.53 -1.41 -35.49
N ALA A 85 -37.29 -0.26 -34.85
CA ALA A 85 -35.94 0.24 -34.61
C ALA A 85 -35.11 -0.69 -33.69
N THR A 86 -35.76 -1.53 -32.87
CA THR A 86 -35.13 -2.50 -31.97
C THR A 86 -35.65 -3.91 -32.22
N VAL A 87 -34.73 -4.87 -32.31
CA VAL A 87 -35.07 -6.31 -32.41
C VAL A 87 -34.58 -7.04 -31.16
N PHE A 88 -35.36 -8.00 -30.67
CA PHE A 88 -35.09 -8.76 -29.46
C PHE A 88 -34.75 -10.22 -29.78
N PHE A 89 -33.72 -10.76 -29.13
CA PHE A 89 -33.29 -12.16 -29.24
C PHE A 89 -33.13 -12.80 -27.87
N ALA A 90 -33.28 -14.13 -27.80
CA ALA A 90 -33.12 -14.85 -26.54
C ALA A 90 -31.65 -14.86 -26.08
N SER A 91 -30.70 -15.00 -27.01
CA SER A 91 -29.26 -15.07 -26.77
C SER A 91 -28.43 -14.33 -27.83
N ILE A 92 -27.11 -14.25 -27.65
CA ILE A 92 -26.19 -13.75 -28.68
C ILE A 92 -26.18 -14.69 -29.90
N PHE A 93 -26.24 -16.00 -29.67
CA PHE A 93 -26.25 -17.00 -30.74
C PHE A 93 -27.49 -16.89 -31.63
N ASP A 94 -28.65 -16.61 -31.04
CA ASP A 94 -29.88 -16.37 -31.80
C ASP A 94 -29.78 -15.11 -32.66
N ALA A 95 -29.12 -14.06 -32.14
CA ALA A 95 -28.89 -12.83 -32.89
C ALA A 95 -27.90 -13.06 -34.04
N GLU A 96 -26.78 -13.74 -33.80
CA GLU A 96 -25.76 -14.07 -34.83
C GLU A 96 -26.33 -14.91 -35.98
N ALA A 97 -27.24 -15.84 -35.67
CA ALA A 97 -27.92 -16.65 -36.68
C ALA A 97 -28.99 -15.89 -37.48
N ALA A 98 -29.42 -14.71 -37.03
CA ALA A 98 -30.50 -13.96 -37.65
C ALA A 98 -30.02 -13.07 -38.80
N SER A 99 -30.88 -12.86 -39.80
CA SER A 99 -30.73 -11.81 -40.81
C SER A 99 -31.61 -10.63 -40.39
N ILE A 100 -31.00 -9.51 -40.03
CA ILE A 100 -31.71 -8.33 -39.52
C ILE A 100 -31.89 -7.31 -40.65
N PRO A 101 -33.10 -6.78 -40.90
CA PRO A 101 -33.30 -5.77 -41.94
C PRO A 101 -32.39 -4.54 -41.79
N ALA A 102 -32.34 -3.68 -42.81
CA ALA A 102 -31.57 -2.44 -42.72
C ALA A 102 -32.16 -1.44 -41.70
N THR A 103 -33.45 -1.56 -41.36
CA THR A 103 -34.17 -0.59 -40.53
C THR A 103 -33.77 -0.60 -39.04
N PRO A 104 -33.67 -1.76 -38.34
CA PRO A 104 -33.25 -1.77 -36.95
C PRO A 104 -31.83 -1.22 -36.78
N SER A 105 -31.68 -0.32 -35.82
CA SER A 105 -30.38 0.24 -35.40
C SER A 105 -29.89 -0.33 -34.07
N THR A 106 -30.77 -1.05 -33.36
CA THR A 106 -30.50 -1.67 -32.07
C THR A 106 -30.92 -3.14 -32.04
N VAL A 107 -30.10 -3.96 -31.40
CA VAL A 107 -30.37 -5.36 -31.05
C VAL A 107 -30.31 -5.49 -29.54
N VAL A 108 -31.28 -6.19 -28.94
CA VAL A 108 -31.28 -6.52 -27.51
C VAL A 108 -31.29 -8.03 -27.35
N THR A 109 -30.33 -8.56 -26.58
CA THR A 109 -30.30 -9.98 -26.20
C THR A 109 -30.74 -10.15 -24.76
N PHE A 110 -31.45 -11.24 -24.45
CA PHE A 110 -31.86 -11.57 -23.07
C PHE A 110 -30.85 -12.44 -22.31
N GLY A 111 -29.78 -12.86 -22.99
CA GLY A 111 -28.69 -13.67 -22.45
C GLY A 111 -27.50 -13.73 -23.39
N TYR A 112 -26.40 -14.33 -22.94
CA TYR A 112 -25.24 -14.62 -23.80
C TYR A 112 -25.45 -15.95 -24.53
N GLU A 113 -25.58 -17.07 -23.81
CA GLU A 113 -25.87 -18.38 -24.40
C GLU A 113 -27.36 -18.72 -24.38
N THR A 114 -28.02 -18.38 -23.28
CA THR A 114 -29.45 -18.68 -23.07
C THR A 114 -30.14 -17.51 -22.39
N ALA A 115 -31.40 -17.27 -22.73
CA ALA A 115 -32.16 -16.18 -22.10
C ALA A 115 -32.19 -16.35 -20.57
N GLY A 116 -31.78 -15.30 -19.86
CA GLY A 116 -31.79 -15.27 -18.38
C GLY A 116 -30.47 -15.67 -17.70
N ASP A 117 -29.40 -15.98 -18.45
CA ASP A 117 -28.06 -16.24 -17.90
C ASP A 117 -27.34 -14.99 -17.36
N GLY A 118 -27.97 -13.81 -17.47
CA GLY A 118 -27.42 -12.53 -17.05
C GLY A 118 -26.45 -11.89 -18.06
N GLY A 119 -26.17 -12.54 -19.18
CA GLY A 119 -25.32 -12.06 -20.26
C GLY A 119 -26.03 -11.28 -21.37
N GLY A 120 -27.30 -10.91 -21.16
CA GLY A 120 -28.05 -10.08 -22.10
C GLY A 120 -27.48 -8.66 -22.19
N GLY A 121 -27.61 -8.01 -23.35
CA GLY A 121 -27.10 -6.65 -23.57
C GLY A 121 -27.77 -5.94 -24.72
N GLU A 122 -27.59 -4.62 -24.78
CA GLU A 122 -28.01 -3.79 -25.91
C GLU A 122 -26.81 -3.62 -26.87
N TYR A 123 -27.05 -3.80 -28.17
CA TYR A 123 -26.05 -3.67 -29.20
C TYR A 123 -26.50 -2.66 -30.25
N ARG A 124 -25.59 -1.76 -30.64
CA ARG A 124 -25.82 -0.78 -31.70
C ARG A 124 -25.17 -1.22 -33.00
N ARG A 125 -25.83 -0.96 -34.12
CA ARG A 125 -25.25 -1.23 -35.44
C ARG A 125 -24.03 -0.35 -35.71
N ILE A 126 -23.02 -0.90 -36.35
CA ILE A 126 -21.79 -0.21 -36.72
C ILE A 126 -21.31 -0.63 -38.11
N GLY A 127 -20.64 0.29 -38.81
CA GLY A 127 -20.25 0.06 -40.21
C GLY A 127 -19.00 -0.81 -40.41
N SER A 128 -18.30 -1.20 -39.34
CA SER A 128 -17.06 -1.99 -39.44
C SER A 128 -16.82 -2.84 -38.19
N ASN A 129 -16.02 -3.89 -38.33
CA ASN A 129 -15.67 -4.81 -37.25
C ASN A 129 -14.88 -4.11 -36.11
N PRO A 130 -15.38 -4.10 -34.85
CA PRO A 130 -14.63 -3.56 -33.71
C PRO A 130 -13.35 -4.36 -33.41
N SER A 131 -12.36 -3.70 -32.83
CA SER A 131 -11.10 -4.33 -32.40
C SER A 131 -11.19 -5.14 -31.10
N HIS A 132 -12.35 -5.18 -30.44
CA HIS A 132 -12.61 -5.90 -29.20
C HIS A 132 -13.68 -6.99 -29.38
N GLN A 133 -13.91 -7.82 -28.35
CA GLN A 133 -14.84 -8.96 -28.41
C GLN A 133 -16.27 -8.65 -27.95
N ALA A 134 -16.55 -7.47 -27.36
CA ALA A 134 -17.92 -7.04 -27.03
C ALA A 134 -18.72 -6.61 -28.29
N LYS A 135 -18.88 -7.55 -29.23
CA LYS A 135 -19.47 -7.38 -30.56
C LYS A 135 -20.16 -8.67 -31.00
N LEU A 136 -21.01 -8.58 -32.02
CA LEU A 136 -21.52 -9.73 -32.75
C LEU A 136 -21.66 -9.40 -34.24
N GLN A 137 -21.66 -10.42 -35.09
CA GLN A 137 -21.96 -10.30 -36.51
C GLN A 137 -23.20 -11.13 -36.82
N THR A 138 -24.22 -10.50 -37.40
CA THR A 138 -25.43 -11.21 -37.84
C THR A 138 -25.22 -11.90 -39.18
N ALA A 139 -26.10 -12.84 -39.56
CA ALA A 139 -25.95 -13.69 -40.75
C ALA A 139 -25.95 -12.90 -42.08
N ASP A 140 -26.45 -11.67 -42.07
CA ASP A 140 -26.40 -10.70 -43.16
C ASP A 140 -25.05 -9.95 -43.25
N GLY A 141 -24.09 -10.29 -42.39
CA GLY A 141 -22.75 -9.70 -42.31
C GLY A 141 -22.67 -8.38 -41.56
N GLN A 142 -23.77 -7.91 -40.96
CA GLN A 142 -23.79 -6.62 -40.25
C GLN A 142 -23.13 -6.72 -38.88
N TRP A 143 -22.38 -5.68 -38.51
CA TRP A 143 -21.66 -5.62 -37.25
C TRP A 143 -22.46 -4.85 -36.20
N TRP A 144 -22.42 -5.36 -34.98
CA TRP A 144 -23.08 -4.78 -33.82
C TRP A 144 -22.10 -4.72 -32.64
N GLU A 145 -22.14 -3.63 -31.87
CA GLU A 145 -21.26 -3.39 -30.72
C GLU A 145 -22.09 -3.13 -29.46
N LEU A 146 -21.67 -3.72 -28.33
CA LEU A 146 -22.32 -3.56 -27.03
C LEU A 146 -22.37 -2.07 -26.62
N SER A 147 -23.57 -1.57 -26.30
CA SER A 147 -23.84 -0.16 -25.98
C SER A 147 -24.07 0.11 -24.49
N ASP A 148 -24.13 -0.91 -23.63
CA ASP A 148 -24.35 -0.81 -22.18
C ASP A 148 -23.39 0.11 -21.42
N GLN A 149 -23.93 0.98 -20.56
CA GLN A 149 -23.14 1.97 -19.80
C GLN A 149 -22.19 1.34 -18.77
N GLU A 150 -22.63 0.26 -18.10
CA GLU A 150 -21.84 -0.52 -17.15
C GLU A 150 -21.80 -2.00 -17.56
N PRO A 151 -21.01 -2.34 -18.60
CA PRO A 151 -20.93 -3.71 -19.10
C PRO A 151 -20.47 -4.68 -18.01
N THR A 152 -20.98 -5.90 -18.05
CA THR A 152 -20.55 -6.99 -17.17
C THR A 152 -19.80 -8.08 -17.95
N PRO A 153 -18.91 -8.86 -17.32
CA PRO A 153 -18.24 -9.96 -18.00
C PRO A 153 -19.20 -11.09 -18.44
N LEU A 154 -20.41 -11.19 -17.88
CA LEU A 154 -21.44 -12.15 -18.33
C LEU A 154 -21.86 -11.89 -19.78
N GLN A 155 -21.85 -10.62 -20.21
CA GLN A 155 -22.17 -10.22 -21.59
C GLN A 155 -21.10 -10.61 -22.61
N LEU A 156 -19.98 -11.15 -22.12
CA LEU A 156 -18.89 -11.70 -22.92
C LEU A 156 -18.65 -13.20 -22.61
N GLY A 157 -19.65 -13.85 -21.98
CA GLY A 157 -19.68 -15.29 -21.78
C GLY A 157 -19.10 -15.80 -20.46
N ALA A 158 -18.69 -14.93 -19.53
CA ALA A 158 -18.32 -15.37 -18.19
C ALA A 158 -19.53 -15.98 -17.46
N LYS A 159 -19.29 -16.92 -16.54
CA LYS A 159 -20.34 -17.64 -15.78
C LYS A 159 -20.43 -17.21 -14.33
N PHE A 160 -19.31 -16.89 -13.67
CA PHE A 160 -19.28 -16.57 -12.24
C PHE A 160 -19.88 -17.66 -11.34
N ASP A 161 -19.76 -18.93 -11.76
CA ASP A 161 -20.26 -20.11 -11.05
C ASP A 161 -19.20 -20.78 -10.14
N GLY A 162 -17.98 -20.26 -10.12
CA GLY A 162 -16.85 -20.73 -9.33
C GLY A 162 -16.12 -21.95 -9.92
N SER A 163 -16.50 -22.41 -11.09
CA SER A 163 -16.02 -23.67 -11.69
C SER A 163 -15.64 -23.54 -13.17
N THR A 164 -16.41 -22.80 -13.96
CA THR A 164 -16.11 -22.52 -15.36
C THR A 164 -14.94 -21.54 -15.44
N ASP A 165 -14.00 -21.78 -16.36
CA ASP A 165 -12.87 -20.88 -16.58
C ASP A 165 -13.31 -19.60 -17.29
N ASP A 166 -13.40 -18.51 -16.52
CA ASP A 166 -13.82 -17.18 -16.93
C ASP A 166 -12.64 -16.33 -17.45
N THR A 167 -11.41 -16.86 -17.50
CA THR A 167 -10.19 -16.10 -17.82
C THR A 167 -10.31 -15.32 -19.13
N ILE A 168 -10.77 -15.97 -20.20
CA ILE A 168 -10.86 -15.36 -21.53
C ILE A 168 -11.96 -14.29 -21.56
N ALA A 169 -13.14 -14.60 -21.02
CA ALA A 169 -14.28 -13.68 -21.01
C ALA A 169 -13.99 -12.40 -20.21
N ILE A 170 -13.39 -12.53 -19.02
CA ILE A 170 -13.01 -11.38 -18.18
C ILE A 170 -11.94 -10.53 -18.86
N ASN A 171 -10.90 -11.15 -19.45
CA ASN A 171 -9.85 -10.39 -20.14
C ASN A 171 -10.38 -9.65 -21.38
N ASN A 172 -11.30 -10.27 -22.13
CA ASN A 172 -11.98 -9.61 -23.24
C ASN A 172 -12.86 -8.44 -22.77
N TRP A 173 -13.52 -8.59 -21.63
CA TRP A 173 -14.35 -7.55 -21.03
C TRP A 173 -13.49 -6.36 -20.57
N VAL A 174 -12.36 -6.61 -19.89
CA VAL A 174 -11.44 -5.55 -19.51
C VAL A 174 -10.86 -4.82 -20.73
N LEU A 175 -10.48 -5.55 -21.78
CA LEU A 175 -10.00 -4.96 -23.03
C LEU A 175 -11.04 -4.02 -23.64
N PHE A 176 -12.31 -4.42 -23.64
CA PHE A 176 -13.42 -3.58 -24.08
C PHE A 176 -13.56 -2.31 -23.25
N LEU A 177 -13.60 -2.41 -21.92
CA LEU A 177 -13.69 -1.25 -21.03
C LEU A 177 -12.55 -0.25 -21.28
N ARG A 178 -11.34 -0.76 -21.48
CA ARG A 178 -10.14 0.04 -21.77
C ARG A 178 -10.25 0.77 -23.11
N ILE A 179 -10.59 0.06 -24.19
CA ILE A 179 -10.71 0.64 -25.54
C ILE A 179 -11.83 1.70 -25.58
N LYS A 180 -12.91 1.51 -24.82
CA LYS A 180 -14.07 2.41 -24.84
C LYS A 180 -14.07 3.47 -23.73
N GLY A 181 -13.11 3.43 -22.80
CA GLY A 181 -13.06 4.32 -21.63
C GLY A 181 -14.26 4.16 -20.66
N ARG A 182 -14.86 2.97 -20.61
CA ARG A 182 -16.08 2.70 -19.81
C ARG A 182 -15.75 2.21 -18.40
N ALA A 183 -16.71 2.38 -17.51
CA ALA A 183 -16.71 1.69 -16.23
C ALA A 183 -17.40 0.33 -16.41
N GLY A 184 -16.96 -0.68 -15.67
CA GLY A 184 -17.56 -2.02 -15.69
C GLY A 184 -18.03 -2.46 -14.31
N ARG A 185 -18.98 -3.39 -14.32
CA ARG A 185 -19.52 -3.99 -13.10
C ARG A 185 -19.27 -5.49 -13.09
N LEU A 186 -18.62 -5.98 -12.03
CA LEU A 186 -18.55 -7.41 -11.77
C LEU A 186 -19.86 -7.87 -11.11
N PRO A 187 -20.47 -8.98 -11.55
CA PRO A 187 -21.67 -9.52 -10.93
C PRO A 187 -21.37 -10.11 -9.54
N ALA A 188 -22.42 -10.41 -8.78
CA ALA A 188 -22.27 -11.28 -7.61
C ALA A 188 -21.99 -12.72 -8.09
N GLY A 189 -21.22 -13.48 -7.32
CA GLY A 189 -20.76 -14.82 -7.68
C GLY A 189 -19.24 -14.95 -7.58
N SER A 190 -18.72 -16.08 -8.05
CA SER A 190 -17.29 -16.38 -8.03
C SER A 190 -16.81 -16.69 -9.43
N ALA A 191 -15.86 -15.94 -9.98
CA ALA A 191 -15.18 -16.31 -11.21
C ALA A 191 -14.00 -17.24 -10.87
N TYR A 192 -13.88 -18.36 -11.59
CA TYR A 192 -12.64 -19.14 -11.61
C TYR A 192 -11.83 -18.76 -12.85
N CYS A 193 -10.54 -18.53 -12.70
CA CYS A 193 -9.64 -18.13 -13.78
C CYS A 193 -8.40 -19.01 -13.78
N SER A 194 -8.26 -19.92 -14.75
CA SER A 194 -7.04 -20.73 -14.86
C SER A 194 -5.79 -19.91 -15.24
N GLY A 195 -5.97 -18.67 -15.70
CA GLY A 195 -4.88 -17.77 -16.09
C GLY A 195 -4.92 -16.41 -15.40
N THR A 196 -3.98 -15.55 -15.80
CA THR A 196 -3.85 -14.18 -15.27
C THR A 196 -4.99 -13.29 -15.76
N VAL A 197 -5.54 -12.47 -14.86
CA VAL A 197 -6.54 -11.45 -15.21
C VAL A 197 -5.90 -10.07 -15.28
N TYR A 198 -6.04 -9.39 -16.41
CA TYR A 198 -5.33 -8.15 -16.72
C TYR A 198 -6.22 -6.90 -16.53
N MET A 199 -6.41 -6.45 -15.29
CA MET A 199 -7.34 -5.36 -14.89
C MET A 199 -6.78 -3.92 -14.98
N GLY A 200 -5.71 -3.70 -15.73
CA GLY A 200 -5.10 -2.38 -15.91
C GLY A 200 -5.95 -1.35 -16.62
N GLY A 201 -6.01 -0.11 -16.10
CA GLY A 201 -6.49 1.07 -16.82
C GLY A 201 -8.00 1.09 -17.03
N VAL A 202 -8.73 0.49 -16.09
CA VAL A 202 -10.18 0.41 -16.10
C VAL A 202 -10.76 0.81 -14.75
N ARG A 203 -12.04 1.20 -14.78
CA ARG A 203 -12.84 1.46 -13.58
C ARG A 203 -13.79 0.28 -13.40
N VAL A 204 -13.63 -0.47 -12.31
CA VAL A 204 -14.37 -1.70 -12.05
C VAL A 204 -14.89 -1.68 -10.63
N ARG A 205 -16.18 -2.02 -10.48
CA ARG A 205 -16.83 -2.20 -9.18
C ARG A 205 -17.49 -3.56 -9.08
N GLY A 206 -17.29 -4.25 -7.96
CA GLY A 206 -18.00 -5.49 -7.64
C GLY A 206 -19.37 -5.28 -7.01
N ALA A 207 -19.99 -6.38 -6.59
CA ALA A 207 -21.32 -6.38 -5.97
C ALA A 207 -21.32 -5.96 -4.48
N GLY A 208 -20.16 -5.61 -3.90
CA GLY A 208 -20.02 -5.09 -2.54
C GLY A 208 -20.00 -6.16 -1.46
N GLY A 209 -20.24 -5.74 -0.21
CA GLY A 209 -20.30 -6.65 0.95
C GLY A 209 -18.93 -7.12 1.45
N VAL A 210 -17.89 -6.34 1.21
CA VAL A 210 -16.55 -6.60 1.76
C VAL A 210 -16.63 -6.29 3.25
N ASN A 211 -16.60 -7.31 4.08
CA ASN A 211 -16.65 -7.17 5.53
C ASN A 211 -15.25 -7.37 6.11
N ASN A 212 -15.06 -7.06 7.40
CA ASN A 212 -13.79 -7.25 8.12
C ASN A 212 -13.82 -8.50 9.01
N THR A 213 -14.05 -9.68 8.43
CA THR A 213 -14.01 -10.99 9.13
C THR A 213 -12.85 -11.87 8.63
N ASP A 214 -12.55 -12.99 9.29
CA ASP A 214 -11.46 -13.88 8.84
C ASP A 214 -11.75 -14.57 7.49
N ALA A 215 -13.04 -14.71 7.16
CA ALA A 215 -13.55 -15.22 5.90
C ALA A 215 -14.12 -14.10 5.01
N SER A 216 -13.47 -12.93 5.00
CA SER A 216 -13.95 -11.74 4.27
C SER A 216 -13.99 -11.95 2.77
N VAL A 217 -15.07 -12.52 2.26
CA VAL A 217 -15.34 -12.57 0.83
C VAL A 217 -16.45 -11.57 0.56
N SER A 218 -16.20 -10.66 -0.37
CA SER A 218 -17.25 -9.84 -0.95
C SER A 218 -18.21 -10.69 -1.77
N LYS A 219 -19.36 -10.11 -2.15
CA LYS A 219 -20.34 -10.76 -3.02
C LYS A 219 -19.77 -11.13 -4.40
N THR A 220 -18.68 -10.49 -4.83
CA THR A 220 -17.91 -10.82 -6.03
C THR A 220 -16.56 -11.40 -5.63
N LEU A 221 -16.24 -12.60 -6.10
CA LEU A 221 -14.94 -13.23 -5.90
C LEU A 221 -14.29 -13.56 -7.25
N ILE A 222 -12.98 -13.34 -7.38
CA ILE A 222 -12.16 -13.81 -8.50
C ILE A 222 -11.09 -14.74 -7.94
N LEU A 223 -11.15 -16.01 -8.31
CA LEU A 223 -10.18 -17.05 -7.99
C LEU A 223 -9.26 -17.24 -9.19
N SER A 224 -7.95 -17.26 -8.98
CA SER A 224 -7.01 -17.54 -10.07
C SER A 224 -5.91 -18.53 -9.71
N ASP A 225 -5.61 -19.44 -10.64
CA ASP A 225 -4.46 -20.34 -10.59
C ASP A 225 -3.14 -19.62 -10.93
N ALA A 226 -3.20 -18.44 -11.55
CA ALA A 226 -2.06 -17.62 -11.89
C ALA A 226 -2.01 -16.36 -10.99
N ASN A 227 -1.76 -15.18 -11.56
CA ASN A 227 -1.86 -13.92 -10.82
C ASN A 227 -3.31 -13.40 -10.92
N PRO A 228 -4.06 -13.32 -9.79
CA PRO A 228 -5.46 -12.95 -9.81
C PRO A 228 -5.72 -11.58 -10.42
N MET A 229 -4.83 -10.61 -10.25
CA MET A 229 -4.97 -9.29 -10.87
C MET A 229 -3.63 -8.66 -11.23
N LEU A 230 -3.47 -8.36 -12.51
CA LEU A 230 -2.32 -7.67 -13.05
C LEU A 230 -2.77 -6.36 -13.72
N SER A 231 -2.21 -5.23 -13.31
CA SER A 231 -2.53 -3.94 -13.92
C SER A 231 -1.88 -3.75 -15.29
N MET A 232 -1.02 -4.66 -15.74
CA MET A 232 -0.40 -4.58 -17.06
C MET A 232 -1.33 -5.20 -18.10
N GLY A 233 -1.23 -4.82 -19.37
CA GLY A 233 -1.96 -5.52 -20.43
C GLY A 233 -1.33 -6.89 -20.71
N PRO A 234 -2.06 -7.84 -21.34
CA PRO A 234 -1.46 -9.06 -21.88
C PRO A 234 -0.43 -8.76 -22.96
N ARG A 235 -0.55 -7.58 -23.60
CA ARG A 235 0.43 -6.98 -24.51
C ARG A 235 1.60 -6.43 -23.71
N ALA A 236 2.43 -7.36 -23.27
CA ALA A 236 3.77 -7.17 -22.75
C ALA A 236 4.68 -6.38 -23.72
N ASP A 237 4.21 -6.12 -24.94
CA ASP A 237 4.81 -5.41 -26.05
C ASP A 237 4.17 -4.03 -26.34
N GLN A 238 3.41 -3.39 -25.44
CA GLN A 238 3.19 -1.93 -25.52
C GLN A 238 3.56 -1.20 -24.21
N PRO A 239 4.17 0.00 -24.28
CA PRO A 239 4.61 0.81 -23.14
C PRO A 239 3.47 1.39 -22.30
N ASP A 240 2.28 0.80 -22.35
CA ASP A 240 1.07 1.32 -21.77
C ASP A 240 1.24 1.46 -20.25
N THR A 241 1.46 2.69 -19.80
CA THR A 241 1.22 3.08 -18.41
C THR A 241 -0.28 3.15 -18.22
N PHE A 242 -0.84 2.25 -17.44
CA PHE A 242 -2.27 2.24 -17.18
C PHE A 242 -2.62 3.32 -16.15
N HIS A 243 -3.00 4.49 -16.66
CA HIS A 243 -3.58 5.56 -15.86
C HIS A 243 -5.03 5.23 -15.46
N LEU A 244 -5.52 5.84 -14.39
CA LEU A 244 -6.94 5.83 -14.00
C LEU A 244 -7.49 4.43 -13.68
N THR A 245 -6.72 3.64 -12.94
CA THR A 245 -7.19 2.36 -12.43
C THR A 245 -8.04 2.60 -11.19
N HIS A 246 -9.32 2.21 -11.21
CA HIS A 246 -10.23 2.35 -10.08
C HIS A 246 -10.90 1.01 -9.79
N TRP A 247 -10.63 0.43 -8.63
CA TRP A 247 -11.13 -0.88 -8.24
C TRP A 247 -11.88 -0.79 -6.91
N GLU A 248 -13.13 -1.25 -6.88
CA GLU A 248 -13.89 -1.29 -5.65
C GLU A 248 -14.74 -2.55 -5.48
N ASP A 249 -15.03 -2.92 -4.22
CA ASP A 249 -16.15 -3.80 -3.86
C ASP A 249 -16.06 -5.28 -4.33
N PHE A 250 -14.85 -5.84 -4.45
CA PHE A 250 -14.63 -7.25 -4.80
C PHE A 250 -13.45 -7.88 -4.05
N THR A 251 -13.34 -9.22 -4.15
CA THR A 251 -12.28 -10.03 -3.55
C THR A 251 -11.51 -10.74 -4.64
N VAL A 252 -10.21 -10.81 -4.48
CA VAL A 252 -9.35 -11.69 -5.27
C VAL A 252 -8.69 -12.71 -4.37
N ALA A 253 -8.55 -13.93 -4.86
CA ALA A 253 -7.93 -15.01 -4.13
C ALA A 253 -7.12 -15.91 -5.04
N SER A 254 -6.07 -16.50 -4.47
CA SER A 254 -5.39 -17.64 -5.08
C SER A 254 -6.31 -18.86 -5.11
N ALA A 255 -6.33 -19.57 -6.23
CA ALA A 255 -6.92 -20.91 -6.34
C ALA A 255 -5.91 -22.05 -6.06
N GLY A 256 -4.64 -21.72 -5.76
CA GLY A 256 -3.58 -22.68 -5.44
C GLY A 256 -2.91 -23.35 -6.64
N GLY A 257 -3.25 -22.97 -7.87
CA GLY A 257 -2.62 -23.48 -9.08
C GLY A 257 -1.14 -23.12 -9.28
N PRO A 258 -0.48 -23.77 -10.26
CA PRO A 258 0.92 -23.51 -10.59
C PRO A 258 1.10 -22.12 -11.18
N VAL A 259 2.09 -21.38 -10.68
CA VAL A 259 2.45 -20.05 -11.18
C VAL A 259 3.61 -20.19 -12.14
N SER A 260 3.45 -19.68 -13.36
CA SER A 260 4.62 -19.37 -14.19
C SER A 260 5.44 -18.31 -13.46
N PRO A 261 6.75 -18.54 -13.23
CA PRO A 261 7.59 -17.56 -12.55
C PRO A 261 7.49 -16.19 -13.22
N ILE A 262 7.27 -15.16 -12.41
CA ILE A 262 7.18 -13.78 -12.88
C ILE A 262 8.44 -13.02 -12.49
N THR A 263 8.90 -12.11 -13.34
CA THR A 263 10.01 -11.22 -12.98
C THR A 263 9.45 -10.00 -12.25
N LEU A 264 9.70 -9.92 -10.95
CA LEU A 264 9.47 -8.71 -10.17
C LEU A 264 10.60 -7.72 -10.40
N TRP A 265 10.37 -6.49 -9.95
CA TRP A 265 11.39 -5.45 -10.01
C TRP A 265 12.64 -5.81 -9.20
N ASP A 266 12.45 -6.31 -7.98
CA ASP A 266 13.53 -6.64 -7.05
C ASP A 266 13.90 -8.13 -7.04
N THR A 267 13.14 -8.97 -7.75
CA THR A 267 13.30 -10.43 -7.71
C THR A 267 13.04 -11.04 -9.08
N ALA A 268 14.10 -11.52 -9.75
CA ALA A 268 13.97 -12.27 -10.98
C ALA A 268 13.33 -13.64 -10.73
N SER A 269 12.50 -14.11 -11.67
CA SER A 269 11.90 -15.46 -11.63
C SER A 269 11.18 -15.79 -10.32
N TYR A 270 10.45 -14.82 -9.77
CA TYR A 270 9.65 -14.98 -8.56
C TYR A 270 8.58 -16.07 -8.76
N PRO A 271 8.64 -17.19 -8.03
CA PRO A 271 7.84 -18.38 -8.32
C PRO A 271 6.47 -18.36 -7.63
N TYR A 272 6.09 -17.24 -7.02
CA TYR A 272 4.87 -17.13 -6.21
C TYR A 272 3.84 -16.21 -6.86
N GLN A 273 2.57 -16.47 -6.55
CA GLN A 273 1.48 -15.63 -7.01
C GLN A 273 1.48 -14.30 -6.28
N ILE A 274 1.14 -13.26 -7.02
CA ILE A 274 0.83 -11.95 -6.47
C ILE A 274 -0.65 -11.71 -6.65
N GLY A 275 -1.35 -11.43 -5.54
CA GLY A 275 -2.79 -11.18 -5.56
C GLY A 275 -3.14 -10.01 -6.47
N ILE A 276 -2.53 -8.86 -6.20
CA ILE A 276 -2.67 -7.63 -6.98
C ILE A 276 -1.28 -7.10 -7.33
N TRP A 277 -0.98 -7.01 -8.62
CA TRP A 277 0.25 -6.37 -9.10
C TRP A 277 -0.10 -5.10 -9.86
N VAL A 278 0.35 -3.96 -9.33
CA VAL A 278 0.12 -2.62 -9.87
C VAL A 278 1.43 -1.92 -10.19
N GLY A 279 1.46 -1.17 -11.29
CA GLY A 279 2.63 -0.38 -11.67
C GLY A 279 2.97 -0.40 -13.15
N ARG A 280 4.13 0.16 -13.50
CA ARG A 280 4.63 0.22 -14.88
C ARG A 280 5.13 -1.15 -15.36
N ASN A 281 4.92 -1.42 -16.65
CA ASN A 281 5.37 -2.66 -17.27
C ASN A 281 6.89 -2.80 -17.30
N HIS A 282 7.38 -3.92 -16.77
CA HIS A 282 8.80 -4.23 -16.62
C HIS A 282 9.52 -4.33 -17.97
N ASN A 283 8.83 -4.79 -19.02
CA ASN A 283 9.41 -4.98 -20.36
C ASN A 283 9.68 -3.67 -21.11
N TYR A 284 9.17 -2.54 -20.61
CA TYR A 284 9.23 -1.23 -21.28
C TYR A 284 10.15 -0.22 -20.65
N MET A 285 11.03 -0.69 -19.77
CA MET A 285 12.09 0.16 -19.29
C MET A 285 13.30 -0.03 -20.20
N GLU A 286 13.70 1.04 -20.88
CA GLU A 286 14.89 1.05 -21.73
C GLU A 286 16.08 0.53 -20.92
N THR A 287 16.78 -0.47 -21.45
CA THR A 287 18.05 -0.94 -20.90
C THR A 287 19.02 0.25 -20.82
N VAL A 288 19.89 0.25 -19.81
CA VAL A 288 20.83 1.33 -19.43
C VAL A 288 21.62 1.93 -20.60
N ALA A 289 21.77 1.22 -21.72
CA ALA A 289 22.43 1.72 -22.93
C ALA A 289 21.69 2.87 -23.66
N GLY A 290 20.40 3.11 -23.39
CA GLY A 290 19.59 4.12 -24.10
C GLY A 290 19.38 5.47 -23.41
N GLY A 291 19.52 5.53 -22.08
CA GLY A 291 19.02 6.65 -21.25
C GLY A 291 17.50 6.70 -21.22
N GLU A 292 16.84 6.81 -20.05
CA GLU A 292 15.38 6.93 -20.01
C GLU A 292 14.97 8.20 -20.76
N THR A 293 14.25 8.07 -21.88
CA THR A 293 13.62 9.23 -22.51
C THR A 293 12.51 9.74 -21.55
N PRO A 294 12.61 10.94 -20.93
CA PRO A 294 11.74 11.35 -19.82
C PRO A 294 10.27 11.64 -20.21
N THR A 295 9.92 11.47 -21.48
CA THR A 295 8.75 12.12 -22.11
C THR A 295 7.43 11.39 -21.92
N ILE A 296 7.40 10.19 -21.34
CA ILE A 296 6.15 9.51 -20.98
C ILE A 296 6.15 9.26 -19.48
N GLY A 297 6.20 10.35 -18.72
CA GLY A 297 5.92 10.38 -17.28
C GLY A 297 4.47 10.00 -17.00
N GLY A 298 4.20 8.69 -17.06
CA GLY A 298 2.86 8.16 -16.84
C GLY A 298 2.46 8.26 -15.38
N ALA A 299 1.63 9.23 -15.02
CA ALA A 299 0.83 9.32 -13.79
C ALA A 299 -0.08 8.07 -13.57
N GLY A 300 0.51 6.92 -13.24
CA GLY A 300 -0.18 5.68 -12.88
C GLY A 300 -0.90 5.79 -11.55
N GLY A 301 -2.00 6.56 -11.51
CA GLY A 301 -2.88 6.69 -10.37
C GLY A 301 -3.76 5.44 -10.20
N LEU A 302 -3.71 4.85 -9.02
CA LEU A 302 -4.59 3.77 -8.57
C LEU A 302 -5.55 4.33 -7.51
N THR A 303 -6.85 4.04 -7.63
CA THR A 303 -7.79 4.13 -6.51
C THR A 303 -8.32 2.73 -6.22
N MET A 304 -8.04 2.20 -5.04
CA MET A 304 -8.51 0.89 -4.60
C MET A 304 -9.32 1.06 -3.31
N ARG A 305 -10.58 0.63 -3.28
CA ARG A 305 -11.42 0.71 -2.08
C ARG A 305 -12.21 -0.54 -1.80
N ARG A 306 -12.28 -1.01 -0.55
CA ARG A 306 -13.09 -2.20 -0.22
C ARG A 306 -12.70 -3.36 -1.12
N VAL A 307 -11.40 -3.58 -1.27
CA VAL A 307 -10.86 -4.73 -2.00
C VAL A 307 -10.24 -5.67 -0.99
N CYS A 308 -10.56 -6.95 -1.10
CA CYS A 308 -9.93 -8.00 -0.31
C CYS A 308 -9.00 -8.85 -1.17
N VAL A 309 -7.81 -9.17 -0.65
CA VAL A 309 -6.89 -10.14 -1.22
C VAL A 309 -6.73 -11.30 -0.25
N GLN A 310 -6.88 -12.53 -0.75
CA GLN A 310 -6.72 -13.73 0.06
C GLN A 310 -5.72 -14.72 -0.54
N ASP A 311 -4.97 -15.40 0.34
CA ASP A 311 -4.21 -16.60 0.02
C ASP A 311 -3.14 -16.44 -1.07
N ALA A 312 -2.74 -15.20 -1.38
CA ALA A 312 -1.66 -14.95 -2.32
C ALA A 312 -0.36 -15.56 -1.77
N SER A 313 0.24 -16.51 -2.49
CA SER A 313 1.43 -17.21 -2.00
C SER A 313 2.66 -16.30 -1.83
N GLY A 314 2.77 -15.24 -2.62
CA GLY A 314 3.87 -14.26 -2.59
C GLY A 314 3.48 -12.93 -1.96
N TRP A 315 3.08 -11.94 -2.77
CA TRP A 315 2.62 -10.64 -2.26
C TRP A 315 1.11 -10.49 -2.40
N GLY A 316 0.43 -10.01 -1.37
CA GLY A 316 -0.98 -9.62 -1.49
C GLY A 316 -1.16 -8.48 -2.50
N LEU A 317 -0.39 -7.42 -2.33
CA LEU A 317 -0.23 -6.33 -3.27
C LEU A 317 1.25 -6.06 -3.50
N TYR A 318 1.62 -5.98 -4.78
CA TYR A 318 2.93 -5.53 -5.23
C TYR A 318 2.77 -4.28 -6.08
N GLY A 319 3.24 -3.15 -5.57
CA GLY A 319 3.21 -1.86 -6.23
C GLY A 319 4.60 -1.45 -6.72
N TYR A 320 4.72 -1.05 -7.98
CA TYR A 320 5.96 -0.51 -8.54
C TYR A 320 5.72 0.81 -9.27
N LYS A 321 6.47 1.86 -8.91
CA LYS A 321 6.29 3.23 -9.45
C LYS A 321 4.81 3.68 -9.35
N LEU A 322 4.21 3.61 -8.16
CA LEU A 322 2.89 4.20 -7.89
C LEU A 322 2.99 5.71 -7.74
N TRP A 323 2.23 6.46 -8.53
CA TRP A 323 2.39 7.91 -8.67
C TRP A 323 1.05 8.64 -8.44
N GLY A 324 1.12 9.97 -8.28
CA GLY A 324 0.03 10.87 -8.64
C GLY A 324 -1.24 10.75 -7.80
N LYS A 325 -1.12 10.74 -6.47
CA LYS A 325 -2.25 10.63 -5.52
C LYS A 325 -2.97 9.29 -5.59
N SER A 326 -2.23 8.22 -5.87
CA SER A 326 -2.77 6.87 -5.69
C SER A 326 -3.31 6.72 -4.27
N LEU A 327 -4.48 6.10 -4.14
CA LEU A 327 -5.21 5.91 -2.89
C LEU A 327 -5.59 4.44 -2.76
N ILE A 328 -5.17 3.81 -1.67
CA ILE A 328 -5.60 2.48 -1.26
C ILE A 328 -6.30 2.64 0.07
N ASP A 329 -7.59 2.36 0.14
CA ASP A 329 -8.42 2.68 1.31
C ASP A 329 -9.38 1.55 1.67
N ASP A 330 -9.55 1.25 2.94
CA ASP A 330 -10.53 0.25 3.42
C ASP A 330 -10.33 -1.12 2.76
N CYS A 331 -9.09 -1.62 2.77
CA CYS A 331 -8.71 -2.86 2.09
C CYS A 331 -8.25 -3.93 3.08
N PHE A 332 -8.50 -5.20 2.72
CA PHE A 332 -8.27 -6.34 3.61
C PHE A 332 -7.32 -7.34 2.96
N PHE A 333 -6.32 -7.79 3.69
CA PHE A 333 -5.37 -8.78 3.21
C PHE A 333 -5.33 -9.96 4.17
N ARG A 334 -5.64 -11.15 3.68
CA ARG A 334 -5.78 -12.38 4.48
C ARG A 334 -4.83 -13.44 3.98
N ARG A 335 -3.97 -13.96 4.87
CA ARG A 335 -3.09 -15.09 4.59
C ARG A 335 -2.22 -14.87 3.34
N CYS A 336 -1.73 -13.66 3.15
CA CYS A 336 -0.86 -13.31 2.02
C CYS A 336 0.61 -13.50 2.41
N GLY A 337 1.36 -14.21 1.57
CA GLY A 337 2.82 -14.26 1.58
C GLY A 337 3.48 -15.18 2.59
N GLY A 338 2.73 -15.81 3.50
CA GLY A 338 3.30 -16.77 4.44
C GLY A 338 3.98 -17.94 3.72
N LYS A 339 3.38 -18.47 2.64
CA LYS A 339 3.96 -19.57 1.86
C LYS A 339 5.29 -19.19 1.23
N GLY A 340 5.32 -18.07 0.50
CA GLY A 340 6.54 -17.57 -0.14
C GLY A 340 7.63 -17.26 0.87
N ALA A 341 7.27 -16.64 2.01
CA ALA A 341 8.22 -16.34 3.08
C ALA A 341 8.84 -17.60 3.68
N PHE A 342 8.01 -18.63 3.93
CA PHE A 342 8.45 -19.93 4.45
C PHE A 342 9.37 -20.65 3.49
N GLU A 343 8.99 -20.76 2.23
CA GLU A 343 9.80 -21.47 1.23
C GLU A 343 11.09 -20.72 0.88
N MET A 344 11.10 -19.39 0.95
CA MET A 344 12.32 -18.58 0.79
C MET A 344 13.15 -18.48 2.08
N ASN A 345 12.66 -18.98 3.21
CA ASN A 345 13.27 -18.85 4.53
C ASN A 345 13.63 -17.39 4.88
N ASP A 346 12.77 -16.45 4.49
CA ASP A 346 12.93 -15.01 4.72
C ASP A 346 11.57 -14.30 4.76
N ASP A 347 11.16 -13.87 5.95
CA ASP A 347 9.89 -13.15 6.16
C ASP A 347 9.81 -11.82 5.40
N ARG A 348 10.92 -11.30 4.87
CA ARG A 348 10.97 -10.00 4.20
C ARG A 348 10.81 -10.07 2.67
N LYS A 349 10.69 -11.28 2.11
CA LYS A 349 10.60 -11.51 0.64
C LYS A 349 9.19 -11.79 0.12
N ALA A 350 8.22 -11.94 1.02
CA ALA A 350 6.82 -12.14 0.71
C ALA A 350 5.95 -11.58 1.84
N GLY A 351 4.69 -11.28 1.56
CA GLY A 351 3.83 -10.67 2.58
C GLY A 351 2.56 -10.03 2.03
N VAL A 352 2.07 -9.02 2.73
CA VAL A 352 0.81 -8.33 2.40
C VAL A 352 1.02 -7.24 1.36
N MET A 353 1.83 -6.23 1.63
CA MET A 353 2.04 -5.10 0.71
C MET A 353 3.52 -4.85 0.49
N ASN A 354 3.96 -4.78 -0.75
CA ASN A 354 5.31 -4.33 -1.13
C ASN A 354 5.23 -3.16 -2.10
N PHE A 355 5.83 -2.03 -1.74
CA PHE A 355 5.98 -0.87 -2.63
C PHE A 355 7.43 -0.75 -3.07
N ALA A 356 7.74 -1.35 -4.21
CA ALA A 356 9.07 -1.35 -4.80
C ALA A 356 9.35 -0.06 -5.61
N GLY A 357 10.61 0.38 -5.58
CA GLY A 357 11.14 1.46 -6.42
C GLY A 357 10.55 2.86 -6.15
N VAL A 358 10.54 3.70 -7.19
CA VAL A 358 10.22 5.15 -7.16
C VAL A 358 8.71 5.39 -7.07
N SER A 359 8.06 4.90 -6.01
CA SER A 359 6.66 5.21 -5.71
C SER A 359 6.57 6.53 -4.95
N VAL A 360 5.78 7.48 -5.46
CA VAL A 360 5.76 8.90 -5.07
C VAL A 360 4.32 9.38 -4.88
N ASP A 361 4.07 10.09 -3.78
CA ASP A 361 2.82 10.81 -3.49
C ASP A 361 1.58 9.91 -3.53
N PHE A 362 1.59 8.82 -2.74
CA PHE A 362 0.44 7.95 -2.55
C PHE A 362 0.02 7.83 -1.07
N ALA A 363 -1.23 7.46 -0.87
CA ALA A 363 -1.83 7.27 0.43
C ALA A 363 -2.42 5.87 0.57
N VAL A 364 -2.22 5.27 1.74
CA VAL A 364 -2.77 3.99 2.15
C VAL A 364 -3.50 4.20 3.47
N SER A 365 -4.78 3.87 3.54
CA SER A 365 -5.58 4.07 4.74
C SER A 365 -6.50 2.89 5.05
N ASN A 366 -6.81 2.71 6.33
CA ASN A 366 -7.82 1.74 6.80
C ASN A 366 -7.53 0.32 6.29
N ILE A 367 -6.30 -0.15 6.54
CA ILE A 367 -5.86 -1.47 6.09
C ILE A 367 -5.92 -2.45 7.24
N HIS A 368 -6.43 -3.65 6.97
CA HIS A 368 -6.27 -4.77 7.89
C HIS A 368 -5.58 -5.95 7.19
N ALA A 369 -4.35 -6.20 7.62
CA ALA A 369 -3.48 -7.29 7.22
C ALA A 369 -3.49 -8.37 8.30
N PHE A 370 -3.99 -9.56 7.99
CA PHE A 370 -4.08 -10.68 8.94
C PHE A 370 -3.41 -11.93 8.37
N ALA A 371 -2.41 -12.46 9.07
CA ALA A 371 -1.71 -13.68 8.71
C ALA A 371 -2.31 -14.94 9.37
N GLY A 372 -3.29 -14.80 10.27
CA GLY A 372 -3.85 -15.96 10.96
C GLY A 372 -4.62 -16.91 10.04
N GLY A 373 -4.77 -18.16 10.49
CA GLY A 373 -5.53 -19.18 9.77
C GLY A 373 -4.76 -19.95 8.69
N TYR A 374 -3.43 -19.86 8.63
CA TYR A 374 -2.66 -20.81 7.81
C TYR A 374 -2.86 -22.24 8.33
N ALA A 375 -3.20 -23.16 7.42
CA ALA A 375 -3.48 -24.56 7.76
C ALA A 375 -2.24 -25.31 8.30
N ASN A 376 -1.03 -24.79 8.05
CA ASN A 376 0.21 -25.43 8.47
C ASN A 376 0.77 -24.77 9.75
N PRO A 377 0.58 -25.38 10.93
CA PRO A 377 1.13 -24.86 12.19
C PRO A 377 2.66 -24.85 12.23
N ASN A 378 3.34 -25.55 11.31
CA ASN A 378 4.80 -25.60 11.24
C ASN A 378 5.41 -24.44 10.44
N MET A 379 4.61 -23.52 9.90
CA MET A 379 5.13 -22.34 9.21
C MET A 379 5.72 -21.35 10.22
N THR A 380 7.04 -21.47 10.42
CA THR A 380 7.84 -20.58 11.27
C THR A 380 7.93 -19.17 10.70
N HIS A 381 7.77 -19.04 9.39
CA HIS A 381 7.72 -17.78 8.65
C HIS A 381 6.29 -17.46 8.26
N ARG A 382 5.90 -16.20 8.43
CA ARG A 382 4.57 -15.68 8.13
C ARG A 382 4.59 -14.49 7.19
N GLY A 383 5.78 -14.04 6.78
CA GLY A 383 5.98 -12.94 5.86
C GLY A 383 5.96 -11.57 6.52
N THR A 384 5.86 -10.55 5.67
CA THR A 384 5.85 -9.14 6.07
C THR A 384 4.47 -8.50 5.92
N GLY A 385 4.06 -7.65 6.87
CA GLY A 385 2.83 -6.87 6.75
C GLY A 385 2.95 -5.77 5.69
N LEU A 386 3.90 -4.86 5.86
CA LEU A 386 4.20 -3.81 4.89
C LEU A 386 5.69 -3.71 4.63
N ARG A 387 6.05 -3.75 3.35
CA ARG A 387 7.39 -3.45 2.85
C ARG A 387 7.39 -2.20 1.98
N ILE A 388 8.35 -1.31 2.22
CA ILE A 388 8.58 -0.11 1.40
C ILE A 388 10.04 -0.07 0.96
N GLY A 389 10.26 0.02 -0.34
CA GLY A 389 11.58 0.08 -0.94
C GLY A 389 12.21 -1.29 -1.23
N ALA A 390 13.39 -1.25 -1.85
CA ALA A 390 14.21 -2.42 -2.17
C ALA A 390 15.63 -2.23 -1.60
N PHE A 391 16.43 -3.30 -1.52
CA PHE A 391 17.85 -3.12 -1.23
C PHE A 391 18.53 -2.44 -2.42
N LYS A 392 19.61 -1.70 -2.17
CA LYS A 392 20.39 -1.11 -3.27
C LYS A 392 21.25 -2.14 -3.99
N SER A 393 21.62 -3.21 -3.29
CA SER A 393 22.21 -4.43 -3.87
C SER A 393 21.22 -5.16 -4.78
N ASP A 394 19.91 -4.95 -4.58
CA ASP A 394 18.90 -5.32 -5.56
C ASP A 394 19.03 -4.35 -6.73
N THR A 395 19.89 -4.67 -7.69
CA THR A 395 19.73 -4.11 -9.03
C THR A 395 18.39 -4.56 -9.55
N ASP A 396 17.66 -3.68 -10.25
CA ASP A 396 16.48 -4.16 -10.97
C ASP A 396 16.87 -5.28 -11.93
N ALA A 397 15.90 -6.00 -12.50
CA ALA A 397 16.22 -7.02 -13.49
C ALA A 397 16.86 -6.46 -14.79
N LEU A 398 17.15 -5.14 -14.86
CA LEU A 398 17.90 -4.45 -15.91
C LEU A 398 19.24 -3.85 -15.43
N GLY A 399 19.71 -4.12 -14.21
CA GLY A 399 20.99 -3.63 -13.67
C GLY A 399 21.01 -2.18 -13.15
N ARG A 400 19.86 -1.52 -12.97
CA ARG A 400 19.78 -0.11 -12.52
C ARG A 400 19.92 0.03 -11.01
N LEU A 401 20.57 1.13 -10.62
CA LEU A 401 20.66 1.55 -9.23
C LEU A 401 19.31 2.08 -8.76
N TRP A 402 19.00 1.76 -7.51
CA TRP A 402 17.78 2.17 -6.84
C TRP A 402 17.68 3.70 -6.70
N GLU A 403 16.48 4.24 -6.98
CA GLU A 403 16.07 5.62 -6.70
C GLU A 403 15.02 5.66 -5.60
N ALA A 404 15.13 6.63 -4.70
CA ALA A 404 14.21 6.78 -3.58
C ALA A 404 12.81 7.20 -4.01
N GLY A 405 11.81 6.42 -3.59
CA GLY A 405 10.40 6.81 -3.68
C GLY A 405 10.14 8.14 -2.95
N GLY A 406 9.08 8.84 -3.31
CA GLY A 406 8.75 10.18 -2.81
C GLY A 406 8.00 10.17 -1.48
N ASN A 407 7.04 11.08 -1.31
CA ASN A 407 6.25 11.16 -0.08
C ASN A 407 5.17 10.08 -0.06
N GLN A 408 5.06 9.35 1.05
CA GLN A 408 4.10 8.26 1.19
C GLN A 408 3.39 8.43 2.54
N LYS A 409 2.07 8.24 2.55
CA LYS A 409 1.27 8.34 3.77
C LYS A 409 0.57 7.02 4.05
N PHE A 410 0.69 6.52 5.27
CA PHE A 410 -0.06 5.37 5.78
C PHE A 410 -0.84 5.80 7.01
N GLU A 411 -2.11 5.42 7.07
CA GLU A 411 -3.02 5.78 8.17
C GLU A 411 -3.90 4.59 8.55
N ASN A 412 -4.13 4.34 9.84
CA ASN A 412 -5.03 3.27 10.31
C ASN A 412 -4.67 1.89 9.71
N PHE A 413 -3.39 1.52 9.77
CA PHE A 413 -2.93 0.21 9.28
C PHE A 413 -2.82 -0.76 10.46
N PHE A 414 -3.54 -1.87 10.38
CA PHE A 414 -3.47 -2.96 11.34
C PHE A 414 -2.81 -4.18 10.71
N SER A 415 -1.64 -4.59 11.23
CA SER A 415 -0.94 -5.82 10.86
C SER A 415 -0.99 -6.80 12.01
N GLU A 416 -1.52 -8.00 11.80
CA GLU A 416 -1.59 -9.05 12.82
C GLU A 416 -1.06 -10.38 12.31
N GLY A 417 -0.25 -11.05 13.15
CA GLY A 417 0.23 -12.41 12.92
C GLY A 417 1.40 -12.53 11.95
N TYR A 418 1.94 -11.43 11.42
CA TYR A 418 3.14 -11.42 10.58
C TYR A 418 4.40 -11.38 11.45
N LYS A 419 5.46 -12.08 11.05
CA LYS A 419 6.74 -12.07 11.78
C LYS A 419 7.45 -10.73 11.66
N VAL A 420 7.32 -10.10 10.50
CA VAL A 420 7.86 -8.76 10.23
C VAL A 420 6.70 -7.84 9.89
N PRO A 421 6.00 -7.24 10.86
CA PRO A 421 4.88 -6.37 10.54
C PRO A 421 5.29 -5.24 9.58
N PHE A 422 6.50 -4.68 9.73
CA PHE A 422 7.00 -3.55 8.93
C PHE A 422 8.48 -3.71 8.52
N ASP A 423 8.77 -3.46 7.24
CA ASP A 423 10.11 -3.41 6.64
C ASP A 423 10.24 -2.19 5.71
N ILE A 424 10.74 -1.07 6.22
CA ILE A 424 10.95 0.16 5.45
C ILE A 424 12.43 0.30 5.16
N ARG A 425 12.84 -0.02 3.94
CA ARG A 425 14.27 -0.03 3.58
C ARG A 425 14.73 1.33 3.06
N ALA A 426 13.96 1.88 2.15
CA ALA A 426 14.47 2.86 1.19
C ALA A 426 13.31 3.70 0.64
N THR A 427 13.26 5.00 0.97
CA THR A 427 12.18 5.93 0.60
C THR A 427 12.48 7.35 1.10
N LEU A 428 12.22 8.41 0.35
CA LEU A 428 12.49 9.80 0.75
C LEU A 428 11.75 10.22 2.01
N SER A 429 10.45 9.91 2.09
CA SER A 429 9.61 10.33 3.21
C SER A 429 8.40 9.41 3.36
N VAL A 430 8.28 8.77 4.52
CA VAL A 430 7.11 7.97 4.90
C VAL A 430 6.51 8.53 6.18
N MET A 431 5.23 8.85 6.12
CA MET A 431 4.42 9.29 7.26
C MET A 431 3.47 8.17 7.67
N LEU A 432 3.49 7.81 8.93
CA LEU A 432 2.76 6.68 9.50
C LEU A 432 1.89 7.18 10.66
N ASP A 433 0.57 7.01 10.55
CA ASP A 433 -0.40 7.48 11.56
C ASP A 433 -1.37 6.38 12.00
N ASN A 434 -1.63 6.33 13.30
CA ASN A 434 -2.48 5.35 13.97
C ASN A 434 -2.23 3.88 13.53
N MET A 435 -0.97 3.44 13.59
CA MET A 435 -0.58 2.08 13.21
C MET A 435 -0.85 1.11 14.37
N SER A 436 -1.23 -0.13 14.08
CA SER A 436 -1.34 -1.23 15.06
C SER A 436 -0.57 -2.44 14.52
N LEU A 437 0.52 -2.83 15.17
CA LEU A 437 1.48 -3.76 14.61
C LEU A 437 1.70 -4.93 15.56
N ALA A 438 1.33 -6.15 15.16
CA ALA A 438 1.64 -7.37 15.89
C ALA A 438 2.67 -8.21 15.13
N GLY A 439 3.76 -8.57 15.81
CA GLY A 439 4.80 -9.44 15.28
C GLY A 439 6.19 -9.19 15.86
N ASP A 440 7.12 -10.10 15.58
CA ASP A 440 8.42 -10.17 16.24
C ASP A 440 9.34 -8.97 15.97
N ARG A 441 9.48 -8.53 14.70
CA ARG A 441 10.56 -7.60 14.30
C ARG A 441 10.12 -6.50 13.34
N ILE A 442 10.66 -5.30 13.51
CA ILE A 442 10.48 -4.18 12.59
C ILE A 442 11.84 -3.71 12.06
N TYR A 443 11.91 -3.39 10.77
CA TYR A 443 13.11 -2.87 10.13
C TYR A 443 12.90 -1.46 9.56
N PHE A 444 13.84 -0.56 9.86
CA PHE A 444 13.90 0.81 9.39
C PHE A 444 15.28 1.12 8.82
N GLY A 445 15.32 1.46 7.53
CA GLY A 445 16.55 1.62 6.75
C GLY A 445 17.04 0.30 6.12
N ALA A 446 18.12 0.42 5.34
CA ALA A 446 18.94 -0.71 4.94
C ALA A 446 20.41 -0.30 5.00
N GLU A 447 21.29 -1.21 5.42
CA GLU A 447 22.72 -0.95 5.60
C GLU A 447 23.42 -0.52 4.30
N GLU A 448 22.95 -1.01 3.13
CA GLU A 448 23.58 -0.69 1.85
C GLU A 448 23.10 0.63 1.23
N ASN A 449 22.16 1.35 1.86
CA ASN A 449 21.65 2.61 1.33
C ASN A 449 22.58 3.79 1.69
N PRO A 450 22.98 4.64 0.73
CA PRO A 450 23.76 5.84 1.02
C PRO A 450 22.97 6.82 1.92
N SER A 451 23.67 7.45 2.86
CA SER A 451 23.11 8.27 3.94
C SER A 451 22.13 9.37 3.50
N ASN A 452 21.11 9.62 4.33
CA ASN A 452 20.19 10.78 4.37
C ASN A 452 19.03 10.81 3.36
N GLN A 453 18.74 9.71 2.68
CA GLN A 453 17.61 9.65 1.75
C GLN A 453 16.37 9.01 2.35
N CYS A 454 16.35 8.69 3.65
CA CYS A 454 15.16 8.14 4.28
C CYS A 454 14.68 8.95 5.47
N LYS A 455 13.44 9.43 5.41
CA LYS A 455 12.74 10.04 6.54
C LYS A 455 11.52 9.21 6.87
N ILE A 456 11.46 8.69 8.09
CA ILE A 456 10.33 7.91 8.59
C ILE A 456 9.75 8.69 9.77
N THR A 457 8.46 8.98 9.75
CA THR A 457 7.80 9.73 10.83
C THR A 457 6.53 9.02 11.24
N PHE A 458 6.49 8.63 12.51
CA PHE A 458 5.30 8.12 13.18
C PHE A 458 4.64 9.26 13.96
N SER A 459 3.32 9.35 13.93
CA SER A 459 2.57 10.21 14.85
C SER A 459 1.99 9.41 16.02
N LYS A 460 1.32 8.30 15.74
CA LYS A 460 0.69 7.42 16.73
C LYS A 460 0.79 5.97 16.26
N TRP A 461 1.24 5.08 17.13
CA TRP A 461 1.24 3.66 16.80
C TRP A 461 1.27 2.78 18.04
N ARG A 462 0.79 1.55 17.87
CA ARG A 462 0.68 0.52 18.90
C ARG A 462 1.37 -0.74 18.45
N THR A 463 1.99 -1.45 19.39
CA THR A 463 2.68 -2.70 19.10
C THR A 463 2.22 -3.82 20.02
N PHE A 464 2.19 -5.03 19.45
CA PHE A 464 1.87 -6.30 20.09
C PHE A 464 2.99 -7.31 19.74
N ASP A 465 3.48 -8.08 20.71
CA ASP A 465 4.46 -9.15 20.60
C ASP A 465 5.76 -8.75 19.89
N LEU A 466 6.13 -7.47 20.03
CA LEU A 466 7.29 -6.90 19.37
C LEU A 466 8.57 -7.11 20.20
N GLU A 467 9.43 -7.98 19.69
CA GLU A 467 10.73 -8.32 20.27
C GLU A 467 11.81 -7.31 19.87
N GLU A 468 11.84 -6.88 18.60
CA GLU A 468 12.95 -6.10 18.05
C GLU A 468 12.50 -4.97 17.12
N ILE A 469 13.11 -3.80 17.28
CA ILE A 469 13.09 -2.71 16.29
C ILE A 469 14.52 -2.50 15.83
N ASN A 470 14.76 -2.59 14.53
CA ASN A 470 16.08 -2.48 13.93
C ASN A 470 16.15 -1.22 13.06
N ILE A 471 16.93 -0.23 13.49
CA ILE A 471 17.12 1.07 12.82
C ILE A 471 18.53 1.10 12.23
N THR A 472 18.67 0.69 10.98
CA THR A 472 19.97 0.63 10.29
C THR A 472 20.40 2.00 9.77
N GLN A 473 21.60 2.07 9.22
CA GLN A 473 22.18 3.30 8.68
C GLN A 473 21.27 3.95 7.62
N SER A 474 21.28 5.28 7.57
CA SER A 474 20.66 6.13 6.52
C SER A 474 19.22 6.61 6.68
N ALA A 475 18.52 6.23 7.76
CA ALA A 475 17.18 6.75 8.07
C ALA A 475 17.21 7.83 9.16
N THR A 476 16.58 8.98 8.89
CA THR A 476 16.07 9.89 9.91
C THR A 476 14.73 9.35 10.38
N VAL A 477 14.75 8.58 11.48
CA VAL A 477 13.55 7.98 12.06
C VAL A 477 13.04 8.86 13.19
N ASP A 478 11.76 9.21 13.14
CA ASP A 478 11.00 9.77 14.26
C ASP A 478 9.91 8.76 14.61
N LEU A 479 10.10 8.02 15.71
CA LEU A 479 9.18 7.03 16.22
C LEU A 479 7.93 7.64 16.86
N GLY A 480 7.83 8.96 17.01
CA GLY A 480 6.64 9.62 17.56
C GLY A 480 6.17 8.99 18.87
N GLN A 481 4.85 8.87 19.04
CA GLN A 481 4.21 8.22 20.19
C GLN A 481 4.05 6.72 19.97
N LEU A 482 4.98 5.94 20.52
CA LEU A 482 4.89 4.48 20.63
C LEU A 482 4.09 4.09 21.87
N LEU A 483 2.95 3.44 21.67
CA LEU A 483 2.11 2.83 22.71
C LEU A 483 2.31 1.32 22.69
N LYS A 484 3.17 0.77 23.53
CA LYS A 484 3.31 -0.69 23.68
C LYS A 484 2.05 -1.21 24.38
N GLN A 485 1.35 -2.19 23.82
CA GLN A 485 0.11 -2.70 24.43
C GLN A 485 0.30 -4.04 25.16
N ASP A 486 1.49 -4.66 25.08
CA ASP A 486 1.68 -6.05 25.47
C ASP A 486 2.36 -6.33 26.81
N GLN A 487 1.92 -7.44 27.40
CA GLN A 487 2.37 -8.02 28.65
C GLN A 487 3.16 -9.32 28.40
N GLY A 488 4.49 -9.25 28.28
CA GLY A 488 5.34 -10.43 28.47
C GLY A 488 6.72 -10.38 27.84
N THR A 489 6.96 -9.48 26.87
CA THR A 489 8.18 -9.50 26.06
C THR A 489 8.88 -8.15 26.10
N ASP A 490 10.19 -8.16 26.35
CA ASP A 490 11.05 -6.99 26.24
C ASP A 490 11.20 -6.59 24.77
N THR A 491 11.18 -5.28 24.50
CA THR A 491 11.42 -4.79 23.14
C THR A 491 12.81 -4.21 23.06
N VAL A 492 13.65 -4.76 22.19
CA VAL A 492 15.02 -4.27 21.96
C VAL A 492 15.04 -3.36 20.73
N ILE A 493 15.41 -2.10 20.90
CA ILE A 493 15.66 -1.18 19.79
C ILE A 493 17.16 -1.23 19.48
N LYS A 494 17.52 -1.89 18.39
CA LYS A 494 18.86 -1.91 17.82
C LYS A 494 19.00 -0.76 16.84
N TYR A 495 20.00 0.09 17.01
CA TYR A 495 20.11 1.29 16.19
C TYR A 495 21.55 1.65 15.84
N TRP A 496 21.78 1.90 14.55
CA TRP A 496 23.08 2.25 13.96
C TRP A 496 23.18 3.76 13.65
N THR A 497 22.05 4.47 13.61
CA THR A 497 21.95 5.91 13.38
C THR A 497 21.05 6.55 14.43
N GLY A 498 21.12 7.87 14.55
CA GLY A 498 20.26 8.59 15.48
C GLY A 498 18.79 8.57 15.07
N PHE A 499 17.89 8.55 16.06
CA PHE A 499 16.44 8.60 15.87
C PHE A 499 15.76 9.48 16.93
N THR A 500 14.56 9.96 16.65
CA THR A 500 13.72 10.69 17.60
C THR A 500 12.63 9.77 18.14
N TRP A 501 12.28 9.89 19.41
CA TRP A 501 11.21 9.13 20.05
C TRP A 501 10.52 9.99 21.12
N THR A 502 9.20 10.18 20.98
CA THR A 502 8.38 10.98 21.89
C THR A 502 7.41 10.08 22.66
N PRO A 503 7.71 9.67 23.91
CA PRO A 503 6.83 8.78 24.63
C PRO A 503 5.43 9.39 24.86
N PRO A 504 4.37 8.56 24.90
CA PRO A 504 3.01 9.01 25.14
C PRO A 504 2.83 9.49 26.59
N GLY A 505 2.43 10.76 26.77
CA GLY A 505 2.05 11.32 28.08
C GLY A 505 3.20 12.03 28.82
N GLY A 506 2.92 13.25 29.29
CA GLY A 506 3.90 14.16 29.91
C GLY A 506 4.48 13.69 31.25
N GLY A 507 5.46 12.78 31.19
CA GLY A 507 6.30 12.41 32.34
C GLY A 507 5.86 11.14 33.09
N VAL A 508 5.06 10.28 32.48
CA VAL A 508 4.78 8.95 33.06
C VAL A 508 5.88 7.99 32.61
N ASP A 509 6.48 7.29 33.57
CA ASP A 509 7.55 6.34 33.31
C ASP A 509 7.08 5.23 32.36
N PRO A 510 7.78 4.97 31.23
CA PRO A 510 7.45 3.86 30.35
C PRO A 510 7.43 2.51 31.09
N THR A 511 8.13 2.38 32.23
CA THR A 511 8.08 1.19 33.09
C THR A 511 6.81 1.10 33.95
N GLY A 512 6.12 2.22 34.20
CA GLY A 512 4.97 2.28 35.11
C GLY A 512 3.63 1.95 34.46
N VAL A 513 3.52 2.05 33.14
CA VAL A 513 2.27 1.74 32.41
C VAL A 513 2.30 0.33 31.80
N TYR A 514 3.48 -0.22 31.53
CA TYR A 514 3.64 -1.52 30.90
C TYR A 514 4.80 -2.29 31.54
N ASN A 515 4.52 -3.48 32.06
CA ASN A 515 5.43 -4.29 32.89
C ASN A 515 6.73 -4.80 32.20
N ASN A 516 7.04 -4.38 30.97
CA ASN A 516 8.20 -4.88 30.22
C ASN A 516 9.07 -3.72 29.70
N PRO A 517 10.37 -3.69 30.03
CA PRO A 517 11.28 -2.65 29.57
C PRO A 517 11.43 -2.59 28.04
N THR A 518 11.67 -1.38 27.55
CA THR A 518 12.26 -1.15 26.23
C THR A 518 13.76 -1.02 26.41
N VAL A 519 14.53 -1.91 25.82
CA VAL A 519 16.01 -1.92 25.87
C VAL A 519 16.54 -1.21 24.63
N LEU A 520 17.47 -0.28 24.83
CA LEU A 520 18.14 0.42 23.73
C LEU A 520 19.53 -0.19 23.55
N GLU A 521 19.82 -0.70 22.35
CA GLU A 521 21.06 -1.40 22.04
C GLU A 521 21.77 -0.70 20.85
N PRO A 522 22.66 0.27 21.11
CA PRO A 522 23.41 0.92 20.04
C PRO A 522 24.27 -0.12 19.32
N ARG A 523 24.19 -0.12 17.99
CA ARG A 523 24.99 -0.99 17.12
C ARG A 523 25.96 -0.10 16.35
N PHE A 524 27.19 -0.06 16.84
CA PHE A 524 28.25 0.72 16.20
C PHE A 524 29.39 -0.21 15.83
N ASP A 525 29.68 -0.31 14.54
CA ASP A 525 30.84 -1.03 14.03
C ASP A 525 31.93 -0.03 13.63
N LEU A 526 32.93 0.17 14.50
CA LEU A 526 34.11 0.97 14.21
C LEU A 526 35.05 0.32 13.19
N SER A 527 34.93 -0.99 12.98
CA SER A 527 35.89 -1.74 12.17
C SER A 527 35.64 -1.60 10.67
N ALA A 528 34.44 -1.17 10.25
CA ALA A 528 34.07 -0.85 8.87
C ALA A 528 34.66 0.50 8.40
N GLY A 529 35.99 0.60 8.44
CA GLY A 529 36.86 1.78 8.28
C GLY A 529 36.77 2.62 6.99
N ALA A 530 35.83 2.39 6.06
CA ALA A 530 36.06 2.76 4.65
C ALA A 530 35.08 3.72 3.96
N SER A 531 33.95 4.13 4.55
CA SER A 531 33.04 5.07 3.87
C SER A 531 32.63 6.25 4.76
N ASN A 532 32.42 7.41 4.13
CA ASN A 532 32.36 8.75 4.71
C ASN A 532 31.13 9.04 5.62
N SER A 533 30.50 8.02 6.21
CA SER A 533 29.24 8.09 6.95
C SER A 533 29.40 8.14 8.49
N TYR A 534 30.61 8.41 9.02
CA TYR A 534 30.86 8.66 10.45
C TYR A 534 30.17 9.92 11.03
N ARG A 535 29.24 10.55 10.31
CA ARG A 535 28.64 11.84 10.70
C ARG A 535 27.55 11.73 11.77
N PHE A 536 27.07 10.53 12.10
CA PHE A 536 26.01 10.36 13.08
C PHE A 536 26.35 9.22 14.02
N LEU A 537 26.89 9.55 15.19
CA LEU A 537 26.79 8.64 16.33
C LEU A 537 25.30 8.25 16.50
N PRO A 538 25.00 7.00 16.87
CA PRO A 538 23.64 6.57 17.12
C PRO A 538 23.12 7.32 18.36
N LEU A 539 22.46 8.45 18.14
CA LEU A 539 21.93 9.33 19.18
C LEU A 539 20.40 9.23 19.21
N VAL A 540 19.85 8.91 20.38
CA VAL A 540 18.39 8.93 20.58
C VAL A 540 17.99 10.33 21.04
N ALA A 541 17.00 10.95 20.39
CA ALA A 541 16.39 12.21 20.83
C ALA A 541 15.01 11.94 21.45
N THR A 542 14.80 12.30 22.72
CA THR A 542 13.60 11.98 23.50
C THR A 542 13.38 13.02 24.58
N SER A 543 12.13 13.18 25.03
CA SER A 543 11.68 14.16 26.01
C SER A 543 11.59 13.64 27.46
N TYR A 544 11.95 12.38 27.71
CA TYR A 544 11.80 11.70 29.01
C TYR A 544 12.88 12.09 30.05
N ASP A 545 12.55 11.95 31.34
CA ASP A 545 13.49 12.15 32.46
C ASP A 545 14.47 10.96 32.56
N PRO A 546 15.77 11.19 32.42
CA PRO A 546 16.80 10.17 32.27
C PRO A 546 16.87 8.98 33.23
N SER A 547 16.34 9.11 34.44
CA SER A 547 16.78 8.27 35.56
C SER A 547 16.66 6.75 35.37
N SER A 548 15.67 6.25 34.60
CA SER A 548 15.51 4.82 34.30
C SER A 548 16.15 4.38 32.97
N ILE A 549 16.09 5.20 31.93
CA ILE A 549 16.54 4.86 30.57
C ILE A 549 18.06 5.03 30.41
N TRP A 550 18.67 5.95 31.16
CA TRP A 550 20.08 6.30 30.96
C TRP A 550 21.06 5.29 31.54
N SER A 551 20.62 4.44 32.47
CA SER A 551 21.42 3.27 32.90
C SER A 551 21.92 2.42 31.71
N ASN A 552 21.20 2.43 30.59
CA ASN A 552 21.54 1.67 29.38
C ASN A 552 22.02 2.52 28.18
N LEU A 553 21.95 3.86 28.24
CA LEU A 553 22.35 4.74 27.13
C LEU A 553 23.55 5.64 27.44
N LEU A 554 23.66 6.09 28.68
CA LEU A 554 24.68 7.01 29.17
C LEU A 554 24.80 6.82 30.70
N PRO A 555 25.84 6.13 31.20
CA PRO A 555 26.12 6.01 32.63
C PRO A 555 25.95 7.31 33.44
N PRO A 556 25.54 7.17 34.71
CA PRO A 556 25.32 8.30 35.60
C PRO A 556 26.59 9.13 35.74
N PHE A 557 26.53 10.40 35.33
CA PHE A 557 27.58 11.36 35.63
C PHE A 557 27.64 11.62 37.15
N SER A 558 28.83 11.81 37.73
CA SER A 558 28.96 12.32 39.11
C SER A 558 29.35 13.80 39.08
N ASN A 559 28.85 14.60 40.03
CA ASN A 559 29.22 16.02 40.21
C ASN A 559 30.40 16.22 41.17
N SER A 560 30.97 15.14 41.70
CA SER A 560 32.10 15.15 42.63
C SER A 560 32.86 13.83 42.53
N ASP A 561 34.15 13.86 42.87
CA ASP A 561 35.02 12.68 42.95
C ASP A 561 34.42 11.63 43.92
N GLY A 562 33.59 10.73 43.40
CA GLY A 562 32.93 9.64 44.15
C GLY A 562 31.55 9.94 44.77
N GLY A 563 30.83 10.99 44.35
CA GLY A 563 29.49 11.32 44.89
C GLY A 563 28.32 11.06 43.93
N ASN A 564 27.21 10.51 44.44
CA ASN A 564 25.94 10.42 43.70
C ASN A 564 25.38 11.82 43.40
N LEU A 565 24.83 12.02 42.19
CA LEU A 565 24.08 13.23 41.83
C LEU A 565 22.82 13.37 42.69
N GLN A 566 22.87 14.17 43.75
CA GLN A 566 21.66 14.66 44.43
C GLN A 566 21.24 16.02 43.85
N GLY A 567 20.00 16.08 43.33
CA GLY A 567 19.31 17.34 43.03
C GLY A 567 19.29 17.75 41.55
N TRP A 568 18.47 17.08 40.74
CA TRP A 568 18.06 17.60 39.44
C TRP A 568 17.03 18.72 39.67
N ASN A 569 17.42 19.98 39.55
CA ASN A 569 16.47 21.09 39.59
C ASN A 569 16.52 21.88 38.27
N ARG A 570 15.43 21.82 37.50
CA ARG A 570 15.29 22.39 36.14
C ARG A 570 15.48 23.90 36.05
N THR A 571 15.62 24.61 37.16
CA THR A 571 15.60 26.08 37.23
C THR A 571 16.72 26.71 38.07
N GLY A 572 17.72 25.95 38.52
CA GLY A 572 18.80 26.47 39.38
C GLY A 572 20.04 26.96 38.62
N GLY A 573 20.50 28.19 38.89
CA GLY A 573 21.74 28.78 38.38
C GLY A 573 23.03 28.17 38.95
N GLY A 574 23.17 26.84 38.95
CA GLY A 574 24.39 26.14 39.37
C GLY A 574 25.40 25.96 38.22
N ASP A 575 26.63 25.55 38.58
CA ASP A 575 27.76 25.38 37.66
C ASP A 575 27.64 24.15 36.73
N LEU A 576 26.68 23.27 37.02
CA LEU A 576 26.28 22.11 36.22
C LEU A 576 24.80 22.21 35.87
N GLN A 577 24.46 22.23 34.57
CA GLN A 577 23.06 22.25 34.10
C GLN A 577 22.84 21.30 32.93
N VAL A 578 21.71 20.59 32.90
CA VAL A 578 21.26 19.82 31.73
C VAL A 578 20.17 20.63 31.02
N SER A 579 20.40 21.04 29.77
CA SER A 579 19.40 21.77 28.97
C SER A 579 18.60 20.81 28.07
N ASN A 580 17.42 21.24 27.58
CA ASN A 580 16.44 20.51 26.73
C ASN A 580 16.97 19.91 25.40
N ARG A 581 18.29 19.88 25.20
CA ARG A 581 18.98 19.13 24.15
C ARG A 581 20.29 18.64 24.76
N TRP A 582 20.32 17.43 25.32
CA TRP A 582 21.47 16.51 25.32
C TRP A 582 22.84 17.11 25.66
N ARG A 583 22.88 18.08 26.59
CA ARG A 583 24.06 18.90 26.86
C ARG A 583 24.24 19.06 28.36
N VAL A 584 25.40 18.68 28.85
CA VAL A 584 25.85 19.02 30.20
C VAL A 584 26.64 20.31 30.11
N ARG A 585 26.05 21.40 30.61
CA ARG A 585 26.74 22.68 30.81
C ARG A 585 27.72 22.52 31.96
N ILE A 586 28.98 22.86 31.74
CA ILE A 586 30.09 22.84 32.69
C ILE A 586 30.63 24.26 32.80
N LYS A 587 30.82 24.78 34.01
CA LYS A 587 31.30 26.16 34.29
C LYS A 587 32.17 26.26 35.54
N ASN A 588 32.90 27.36 35.66
CA ASN A 588 33.46 27.86 36.92
C ASN A 588 34.31 26.82 37.68
N GLY A 589 35.14 26.07 36.97
CA GLY A 589 35.97 25.01 37.56
C GLY A 589 35.28 23.66 37.73
N ALA A 590 34.00 23.55 37.37
CA ALA A 590 33.26 22.30 37.46
C ALA A 590 33.89 21.20 36.60
N GLN A 591 33.77 19.98 37.09
CA GLN A 591 34.17 18.75 36.41
C GLN A 591 32.96 17.84 36.31
N VAL A 592 32.87 17.15 35.18
CA VAL A 592 31.95 16.05 34.94
C VAL A 592 32.79 14.82 34.68
N ALA A 593 32.50 13.75 35.39
CA ALA A 593 33.13 12.45 35.18
C ALA A 593 32.06 11.38 34.87
N TYR A 594 32.47 10.37 34.12
CA TYR A 594 31.64 9.34 33.53
C TYR A 594 32.37 8.01 33.60
N ASP A 595 31.80 7.03 34.30
CA ASP A 595 32.39 5.71 34.47
C ASP A 595 31.86 4.75 33.41
N VAL A 596 32.76 4.06 32.73
CA VAL A 596 32.44 2.90 31.90
C VAL A 596 32.90 1.66 32.61
N ASP A 597 31.94 0.94 33.16
CA ASP A 597 32.15 -0.29 33.91
C ASP A 597 31.99 -1.51 32.99
N ALA A 598 32.27 -2.70 33.53
CA ALA A 598 32.13 -3.99 32.84
C ALA A 598 32.94 -4.11 31.53
N LEU A 599 34.01 -3.32 31.41
CA LEU A 599 34.99 -3.46 30.34
C LEU A 599 36.02 -4.51 30.74
N SER A 600 36.49 -5.33 29.79
CA SER A 600 37.55 -6.29 30.10
C SER A 600 38.87 -5.54 30.32
N PRO A 601 39.55 -5.73 31.47
CA PRO A 601 40.83 -5.09 31.73
C PRO A 601 41.84 -5.28 30.59
N GLY A 602 42.48 -4.21 30.16
CA GLY A 602 43.46 -4.20 29.07
C GLY A 602 42.88 -4.05 27.66
N ASP A 603 41.57 -4.17 27.48
CA ASP A 603 40.91 -3.91 26.21
C ASP A 603 41.24 -2.50 25.73
N LEU A 604 41.38 -2.35 24.41
CA LEU A 604 41.57 -1.05 23.79
C LEU A 604 40.19 -0.49 23.44
N VAL A 605 39.91 0.72 23.89
CA VAL A 605 38.65 1.42 23.61
C VAL A 605 38.91 2.78 22.99
N THR A 606 38.05 3.22 22.09
CA THR A 606 38.05 4.58 21.54
C THR A 606 37.00 5.42 22.26
N VAL A 607 37.41 6.54 22.83
CA VAL A 607 36.53 7.53 23.45
C VAL A 607 36.37 8.72 22.50
N GLN A 608 35.14 9.16 22.28
CA GLN A 608 34.79 10.34 21.51
C GLN A 608 34.00 11.33 22.36
N LEU A 609 34.39 12.60 22.29
CA LEU A 609 33.80 13.72 23.03
C LEU A 609 33.41 14.82 22.06
N TRP A 610 32.18 15.30 22.14
CA TRP A 610 31.73 16.48 21.40
C TRP A 610 31.44 17.64 22.36
N PHE A 611 32.05 18.78 22.09
CA PHE A 611 31.86 20.00 22.86
C PHE A 611 30.98 20.99 22.07
N GLU A 612 30.27 21.86 22.77
CA GLU A 612 29.74 23.09 22.21
C GLU A 612 30.16 24.19 23.16
N VAL A 613 30.93 25.12 22.63
CA VAL A 613 31.57 26.15 23.43
C VAL A 613 30.93 27.47 23.02
N ASN A 614 30.16 28.09 23.91
CA ASN A 614 29.54 29.38 23.63
C ASN A 614 30.49 30.51 24.03
N GLY A 615 30.92 31.30 23.05
CA GLY A 615 31.86 32.41 23.19
C GLY A 615 33.27 32.03 22.74
N SER A 616 34.26 32.86 23.11
CA SER A 616 35.69 32.60 22.87
C SER A 616 36.41 32.28 24.18
N PRO A 617 36.07 31.20 24.91
CA PRO A 617 36.89 30.82 26.04
C PRO A 617 38.28 30.43 25.59
N ASP A 618 39.22 30.60 26.50
CA ASP A 618 40.50 29.94 26.39
C ASP A 618 40.25 28.42 26.39
N GLN A 619 40.57 27.76 25.28
CA GLN A 619 40.36 26.33 25.15
C GLN A 619 41.37 25.53 25.97
N ASP A 620 42.46 26.16 26.42
CA ASP A 620 43.46 25.52 27.28
C ASP A 620 42.92 25.32 28.71
N ASP A 621 41.93 26.11 29.10
CA ASP A 621 41.23 26.00 30.38
C ASP A 621 40.13 24.91 30.39
N ILE A 622 39.80 24.33 29.24
CA ILE A 622 38.88 23.20 29.14
C ILE A 622 39.75 21.95 29.01
N THR A 623 39.67 21.02 29.96
CA THR A 623 40.44 19.78 29.91
C THR A 623 39.54 18.56 29.83
N TYR A 624 40.00 17.51 29.16
CA TYR A 624 39.34 16.21 29.12
C TYR A 624 40.37 15.10 29.33
N GLY A 625 39.92 13.94 29.78
CA GLY A 625 40.84 12.85 30.06
C GLY A 625 40.17 11.59 30.54
N VAL A 626 41.00 10.66 31.02
CA VAL A 626 40.58 9.40 31.62
C VAL A 626 41.23 9.22 32.98
N ARG A 627 40.47 8.62 33.89
CA ARG A 627 40.88 8.08 35.19
C ARG A 627 40.50 6.60 35.24
N ASN A 628 41.06 5.86 36.18
CA ASN A 628 40.57 4.51 36.50
C ASN A 628 39.44 4.54 37.53
N GLY A 629 38.89 3.39 37.91
CA GLY A 629 37.87 3.25 38.96
C GLY A 629 38.33 3.74 40.34
N SER A 630 39.64 3.69 40.62
CA SER A 630 40.23 4.33 41.82
C SER A 630 40.43 5.85 41.71
N ASN A 631 39.91 6.48 40.65
CA ASN A 631 40.03 7.91 40.34
C ASN A 631 41.45 8.42 40.02
N ALA A 632 42.43 7.53 39.87
CA ALA A 632 43.80 7.88 39.48
C ALA A 632 43.83 8.34 38.03
N LEU A 633 44.42 9.52 37.79
CA LEU A 633 44.54 10.11 36.46
C LEU A 633 45.39 9.23 35.56
N GLN A 634 44.79 8.76 34.46
CA GLN A 634 45.49 8.03 33.41
C GLN A 634 46.06 9.02 32.39
N PHE A 635 45.26 9.99 31.96
CA PHE A 635 45.74 11.13 31.18
C PHE A 635 44.75 12.31 31.24
N GLN A 636 45.25 13.52 30.98
CA GLN A 636 44.46 14.75 30.83
C GLN A 636 45.03 15.58 29.68
N ARG A 637 44.17 16.26 28.92
CA ARG A 637 44.55 17.16 27.83
C ARG A 637 43.70 18.42 27.81
N PRO A 638 44.28 19.58 27.43
CA PRO A 638 43.48 20.74 27.07
C PRO A 638 42.66 20.46 25.81
N LEU A 639 41.52 21.14 25.67
CA LEU A 639 40.70 21.13 24.47
C LEU A 639 41.43 21.86 23.35
N GLY A 640 42.07 22.98 23.66
CA GLY A 640 42.93 23.74 22.75
C GLY A 640 44.24 23.00 22.49
N LEU A 641 44.57 22.81 21.22
CA LEU A 641 45.96 22.61 20.82
C LEU A 641 46.39 23.92 20.15
N SER A 642 47.53 24.49 20.59
CA SER A 642 48.13 25.63 19.93
C SER A 642 48.27 25.34 18.42
N GLY A 643 47.49 26.04 17.59
CA GLY A 643 47.55 25.93 16.12
C GLY A 643 46.46 25.10 15.42
N VAL A 644 45.46 24.54 16.12
CA VAL A 644 44.35 23.81 15.48
C VAL A 644 43.13 24.73 15.28
N PRO A 645 42.54 24.83 14.07
CA PRO A 645 41.39 25.68 13.80
C PRO A 645 40.18 25.39 14.69
N VAL A 646 39.56 26.48 15.15
CA VAL A 646 38.50 26.59 16.18
C VAL A 646 37.19 25.87 15.83
N ASP A 647 37.04 25.38 14.60
CA ASP A 647 35.75 24.90 14.07
C ASP A 647 35.44 23.43 14.37
N THR A 648 36.35 22.69 15.03
CA THR A 648 36.10 21.27 15.37
C THR A 648 36.03 21.05 16.87
N ASN A 649 34.83 21.13 17.42
CA ASN A 649 34.56 20.80 18.82
C ASN A 649 34.58 19.28 19.10
N TRP A 650 35.26 18.46 18.31
CA TRP A 650 35.30 17.00 18.44
C TRP A 650 36.67 16.53 18.94
N ARG A 651 36.70 15.64 19.93
CA ARG A 651 37.93 14.98 20.38
C ARG A 651 37.73 13.47 20.38
N ALA A 652 38.69 12.73 19.87
CA ALA A 652 38.70 11.28 19.92
C ALA A 652 40.08 10.79 20.39
N PHE A 653 40.11 9.79 21.25
CA PHE A 653 41.35 9.20 21.74
C PHE A 653 41.16 7.72 22.09
N ASN A 654 42.23 6.94 21.98
CA ASN A 654 42.24 5.56 22.42
C ASN A 654 42.73 5.47 23.86
N ALA A 655 42.06 4.67 24.68
CA ALA A 655 42.47 4.37 26.04
C ALA A 655 42.48 2.85 26.25
N ARG A 656 43.40 2.35 27.06
CA ARG A 656 43.30 0.97 27.57
C ARG A 656 42.40 0.96 28.79
N VAL A 657 41.55 -0.06 28.87
CA VAL A 657 40.70 -0.30 30.02
C VAL A 657 41.60 -0.60 31.22
N PRO A 658 41.48 0.16 32.33
CA PRO A 658 42.31 -0.06 33.50
C PRO A 658 42.11 -1.42 34.15
N ALA A 659 43.02 -1.81 35.04
CA ALA A 659 43.01 -3.13 35.68
C ALA A 659 41.74 -3.42 36.50
N ASP A 660 41.05 -2.38 36.97
CA ASP A 660 39.79 -2.47 37.71
C ASP A 660 38.56 -2.60 36.79
N GLY A 661 38.74 -2.63 35.47
CA GLY A 661 37.65 -2.76 34.50
C GLY A 661 36.79 -1.50 34.37
N VAL A 662 37.22 -0.37 34.96
CA VAL A 662 36.48 0.89 34.98
C VAL A 662 37.27 1.99 34.28
N LEU A 663 36.72 2.51 33.20
CA LEU A 663 37.26 3.67 32.47
C LEU A 663 36.48 4.93 32.82
N ARG A 664 37.04 5.81 33.66
CA ARG A 664 36.40 7.07 34.06
C ARG A 664 36.79 8.22 33.14
N VAL A 665 35.96 8.53 32.15
CA VAL A 665 36.15 9.69 31.26
C VAL A 665 35.72 10.96 31.97
N PHE A 666 36.52 12.03 31.92
CA PHE A 666 36.14 13.29 32.54
C PHE A 666 36.35 14.49 31.62
N VAL A 667 35.60 15.55 31.90
CA VAL A 667 35.74 16.89 31.33
C VAL A 667 35.68 17.91 32.44
N LYS A 668 36.63 18.84 32.46
CA LYS A 668 36.72 19.93 33.42
C LYS A 668 36.78 21.26 32.68
N ASN A 669 35.99 22.24 33.12
CA ASN A 669 36.02 23.58 32.55
C ASN A 669 36.48 24.59 33.61
N ALA A 670 37.74 25.04 33.52
CA ALA A 670 38.28 26.05 34.42
C ALA A 670 37.79 27.48 34.11
N THR A 671 37.12 27.70 32.97
CA THR A 671 36.61 29.02 32.56
C THR A 671 35.25 29.37 33.17
N GLY A 672 34.89 30.66 33.14
CA GLY A 672 33.52 31.14 33.38
C GLY A 672 32.56 30.94 32.18
N SER A 673 33.07 30.50 31.04
CA SER A 673 32.29 30.34 29.80
C SER A 673 31.42 29.09 29.84
N ASN A 674 30.33 29.09 29.06
CA ASN A 674 29.47 27.92 28.94
C ASN A 674 30.13 26.87 28.03
N VAL A 675 30.59 25.77 28.62
CA VAL A 675 31.00 24.58 27.86
C VAL A 675 29.90 23.55 27.97
N PHE A 676 29.39 23.08 26.85
CA PHE A 676 28.40 22.04 26.80
C PHE A 676 29.05 20.75 26.32
N LEU A 677 29.14 19.74 27.18
CA LEU A 677 29.51 18.40 26.77
C LEU A 677 28.29 17.71 26.14
N ARG A 678 28.45 17.30 24.89
CA ARG A 678 27.51 16.47 24.15
C ARG A 678 28.07 15.04 24.14
N HIS A 679 27.48 14.18 24.96
CA HIS A 679 27.50 12.71 24.86
C HIS A 679 28.90 12.08 24.65
N PRO A 680 29.63 11.74 25.72
CA PRO A 680 30.82 10.91 25.57
C PRO A 680 30.41 9.54 25.02
N VAL A 681 31.11 9.07 23.98
CA VAL A 681 30.92 7.73 23.43
C VAL A 681 32.19 6.93 23.66
N VAL A 682 32.06 5.71 24.19
CA VAL A 682 33.16 4.77 24.39
C VAL A 682 32.85 3.50 23.61
N CYS A 683 33.73 3.13 22.70
CA CYS A 683 33.56 1.98 21.82
C CYS A 683 34.69 0.98 22.01
N ALA A 684 34.39 -0.32 21.97
CA ALA A 684 35.40 -1.36 21.98
C ALA A 684 36.24 -1.38 20.68
N GLY A 685 37.52 -1.65 20.82
CA GLY A 685 38.51 -1.68 19.74
C GLY A 685 39.26 -0.36 19.55
N ALA A 686 40.36 -0.42 18.78
CA ALA A 686 40.94 0.78 18.19
C ALA A 686 40.22 1.10 16.89
N SER A 687 39.73 2.32 16.73
CA SER A 687 39.47 2.83 15.39
C SER A 687 40.78 2.82 14.59
N ALA A 688 40.81 2.13 13.44
CA ALA A 688 41.89 2.27 12.46
C ALA A 688 42.06 3.75 12.06
N PRO A 689 43.23 4.17 11.53
CA PRO A 689 43.42 5.54 11.07
C PRO A 689 42.38 5.89 10.00
N LEU A 690 41.34 6.66 10.37
CA LEU A 690 40.33 7.16 9.44
C LEU A 690 41.04 8.03 8.40
N GLY A 691 41.04 7.63 7.13
CA GLY A 691 41.90 8.20 6.08
C GLY A 691 42.03 9.74 6.03
N ARG A 692 43.15 10.19 5.43
CA ARG A 692 43.70 11.58 5.37
C ARG A 692 42.76 12.76 5.03
N HIS A 693 41.48 12.54 4.72
CA HIS A 693 40.55 13.59 4.27
C HIS A 693 39.81 14.35 5.37
N TYR A 694 40.03 14.04 6.65
CA TYR A 694 39.45 14.74 7.81
C TYR A 694 40.52 15.31 8.74
N LEU A 695 41.40 16.16 8.21
CA LEU A 695 42.62 16.70 8.85
C LEU A 695 42.46 17.49 10.17
N THR A 696 41.26 17.61 10.75
CA THR A 696 41.02 18.27 12.04
C THR A 696 40.36 17.38 13.10
N ALA A 697 39.93 16.16 12.75
CA ALA A 697 39.32 15.20 13.67
C ALA A 697 40.16 13.94 13.88
N TRP A 698 41.43 13.97 13.49
CA TRP A 698 42.34 12.87 13.74
C TRP A 698 42.70 12.77 15.24
N PRO A 699 42.88 11.57 15.80
CA PRO A 699 43.80 11.45 16.91
C PRO A 699 45.12 12.05 16.42
N THR A 700 45.72 12.95 17.18
CA THR A 700 47.09 13.38 16.89
C THR A 700 47.99 12.15 16.69
N PRO A 701 49.18 12.25 16.08
CA PRO A 701 50.10 11.13 15.77
C PRO A 701 50.54 10.23 16.96
N GLU A 702 49.88 10.37 18.09
CA GLU A 702 50.22 9.88 19.39
C GLU A 702 49.53 8.53 19.53
N GLY A 703 50.35 7.48 19.52
CA GLY A 703 49.92 6.09 19.54
C GLY A 703 49.01 5.74 20.73
N VAL A 704 48.57 4.49 20.75
CA VAL A 704 47.81 3.89 21.86
C VAL A 704 48.35 4.39 23.20
N ILE A 705 47.53 5.15 23.94
CA ILE A 705 47.89 5.62 25.28
C ILE A 705 47.89 4.37 26.17
N ALA A 706 49.07 3.80 26.38
CA ALA A 706 49.27 2.71 27.31
C ALA A 706 49.03 3.24 28.72
N THR A 707 48.08 2.64 29.44
CA THR A 707 47.92 2.84 30.88
C THR A 707 49.20 2.37 31.56
N ALA A 708 49.74 3.19 32.46
CA ALA A 708 50.95 2.90 33.23
C ALA A 708 50.71 1.81 34.29
#